data_AF-A0A2T7NG82-F1
#
_entry.id   AF-A0A2T7NG82-F1
#
_cell.length_a   1.000
_cell.length_b   1.000
_cell.length_c   1.000
_cell.angle_alpha   90.00
_cell.angle_beta   90.00
_cell.angle_gamma   90.00
#
_symmetry.space_group_name_H-M   'P 1'
#
loop_
_entity.id
_entity.type
_entity.pdbx_description
1 polymer ?
#
loop_
_entity_poly.entity_id
_entity_poly.type
_entity_poly.pdbx_seq_one_letter_code
_entity_poly.pdbx_strand_id
1 'polypeptide(L)'
;MLMCGCDDGMLLEIVISKKESSQEKKSVAPSALVEKLKHTLTSYRRKLDTTAEELSKSRKLCEKLTKEADTFREMIKTKDKSLEDTHKNYTRTAKELNKTRASYNELEAMVSKLRSSLETTSTSHGKDRNRIQELSEEIMKLVKRHKQDNEDKVACLHGLYQRLTAARVLLPQQDKPPSYFSWNDLAEMVYEQVVSLVESLHQAEEKTKTMNENLRSRDEVVTEMQKSHEEQLSRLTALTREREASWTKQKEEMEQHYKQLLADLQLRTKKSQAMADQAWEKMRATGGVQQGLETECSTLRQQLSEAQTQSRSLLTACALLCGAVYPLYARMNALSSQRHLLEEQMVLWDNCRDRARYLVNVLTAELSQPEHPRVHDRKLPRKHLLGFRVGVIVVLAAHRLVRLGQLCCRCFVAYDTASAGNGIVVLTGGVKLPQILAPVIRTEDVSMQDSTESTLPLASSLRVPVGQAHLLGWLTSSALAETVTVCMADITDAAHSSNSGGTPIEHRALVAAARSSFSKLMDHLAQFFPSVKLQPVAALRDRRSLTGRLTRSLARLLEGMNVVEKNSLVSSQELMVALQNHILDFIQRLHSVEIERRQLLTELGNLKTQIAGLGSAAEAADGSGDRPIKFVVMDKFEKVCNELNEALKREQTAQQILNEQSKQLQELTLRLDLCDTQGVQRQQTLSEAMIGLSEMKDDLRRREQELRQAKKQILQMEFQRKSLQTNLRDAEEALHTAAKDKEILAHYLKSVEAALEEVKQQLLHPQQSGSATSDSAIVMSKLLLSTDLIPQDIGKAGPELIACQNLVGAFVDVHHQSMTRLRTLEEERVSLHQHVNSLKRELSDAVHREYNPDLPTHDNYDLVPSISRSDISYKDEFRPLREDSEASFSATSMPSSPEKSLSKSAFRTVNKSPRLLTPKTAAHKSRARLQVSSAR
;
A
#
# COMPACT_ATOMS: atom_id res chain seq x y z
N MET A 1 -11.46 -20.19 14.65
CA MET A 1 -10.70 -21.28 15.31
C MET A 1 -11.35 -21.55 16.66
N LEU A 2 -11.27 -22.76 17.20
CA LEU A 2 -12.02 -23.13 18.41
C LEU A 2 -11.54 -22.36 19.65
N MET A 3 -12.49 -21.89 20.46
CA MET A 3 -12.24 -21.36 21.80
C MET A 3 -12.47 -22.48 22.81
N CYS A 4 -11.40 -22.97 23.44
CA CYS A 4 -11.50 -23.76 24.67
C CYS A 4 -11.19 -22.85 25.86
N GLY A 5 -12.10 -22.77 26.82
CA GLY A 5 -11.77 -22.29 28.16
C GLY A 5 -11.04 -23.37 28.95
N CYS A 6 -10.15 -22.97 29.85
CA CYS A 6 -9.53 -23.87 30.82
C CYS A 6 -10.22 -23.69 32.17
N ASP A 7 -11.11 -24.62 32.52
CA ASP A 7 -11.54 -24.83 33.90
C ASP A 7 -10.47 -25.67 34.62
N ASP A 8 -9.59 -25.02 35.40
CA ASP A 8 -8.60 -25.72 36.21
C ASP A 8 -9.25 -26.35 37.46
N GLY A 9 -9.49 -27.65 37.40
CA GLY A 9 -10.05 -28.43 38.49
C GLY A 9 -9.07 -28.62 39.66
N MET A 10 -9.55 -28.47 40.90
CA MET A 10 -8.77 -28.75 42.11
C MET A 10 -8.48 -30.26 42.26
N LEU A 11 -7.31 -30.71 41.81
CA LEU A 11 -6.77 -32.02 42.19
C LEU A 11 -6.23 -31.97 43.62
N LEU A 12 -7.06 -32.42 44.56
CA LEU A 12 -6.77 -32.43 45.99
C LEU A 12 -5.95 -33.69 46.34
N GLU A 13 -4.63 -33.65 46.13
CA GLU A 13 -3.73 -34.75 46.52
C GLU A 13 -3.66 -34.92 48.05
N ILE A 14 -4.40 -35.90 48.56
CA ILE A 14 -4.36 -36.29 49.98
C ILE A 14 -3.11 -37.14 50.22
N VAL A 15 -2.00 -36.50 50.58
CA VAL A 15 -0.74 -37.17 50.94
C VAL A 15 -0.86 -37.85 52.30
N ILE A 16 -1.33 -39.10 52.31
CA ILE A 16 -1.38 -39.95 53.52
C ILE A 16 0.04 -40.40 53.90
N SER A 17 0.75 -39.56 54.65
CA SER A 17 2.06 -39.88 55.21
C SER A 17 1.97 -40.85 56.39
N LYS A 18 1.73 -42.15 56.11
CA LYS A 18 1.82 -43.21 57.12
C LYS A 18 3.28 -43.52 57.43
N LYS A 19 3.78 -43.06 58.59
CA LYS A 19 5.08 -43.47 59.13
C LYS A 19 4.98 -43.84 60.62
N GLU A 20 4.90 -45.12 60.88
CA GLU A 20 5.02 -45.70 62.22
C GLU A 20 6.50 -45.71 62.63
N SER A 21 6.80 -45.24 63.85
CA SER A 21 8.07 -45.50 64.53
C SER A 21 7.84 -45.45 66.04
N SER A 22 7.58 -46.61 66.64
CA SER A 22 7.30 -46.74 68.07
C SER A 22 8.55 -46.44 68.90
N GLN A 23 8.49 -45.44 69.79
CA GLN A 23 9.51 -45.27 70.81
C GLN A 23 8.92 -44.75 72.14
N GLU A 24 9.01 -45.63 73.14
CA GLU A 24 8.98 -45.44 74.60
C GLU A 24 7.99 -44.47 75.27
N LYS A 25 7.23 -45.01 76.23
CA LYS A 25 6.42 -44.25 77.18
C LYS A 25 7.32 -43.54 78.21
N LYS A 26 7.38 -42.21 78.16
CA LYS A 26 7.62 -41.36 79.35
C LYS A 26 6.48 -40.35 79.46
N SER A 27 5.96 -40.16 80.68
CA SER A 27 4.83 -39.27 80.95
C SER A 27 5.26 -37.80 80.86
N VAL A 28 5.14 -37.23 79.67
CA VAL A 28 5.31 -35.78 79.45
C VAL A 28 4.23 -35.04 80.23
N ALA A 29 4.64 -34.11 81.11
CA ALA A 29 3.71 -33.34 81.93
C ALA A 29 2.71 -32.54 81.04
N PRO A 30 1.43 -32.41 81.44
CA PRO A 30 0.41 -31.70 80.64
C PRO A 30 0.82 -30.29 80.22
N SER A 31 1.55 -29.57 81.07
CA SER A 31 2.13 -28.26 80.78
C SER A 31 3.04 -28.26 79.55
N ALA A 32 3.91 -29.25 79.38
CA ALA A 32 4.82 -29.36 78.23
C ALA A 32 4.09 -29.72 76.92
N LEU A 33 2.96 -30.44 77.00
CA LEU A 33 2.08 -30.65 75.84
C LEU A 33 1.33 -29.37 75.45
N VAL A 34 0.84 -28.61 76.44
CA VAL A 34 0.21 -27.29 76.22
C VAL A 34 1.21 -26.30 75.61
N GLU A 35 2.44 -26.24 76.11
CA GLU A 35 3.48 -25.38 75.52
C GLU A 35 3.84 -25.81 74.08
N LYS A 36 3.93 -27.12 73.81
CA LYS A 36 4.15 -27.61 72.44
C LYS A 36 3.00 -27.23 71.50
N LEU A 37 1.75 -27.25 71.99
CA LEU A 37 0.57 -26.77 71.26
C LEU A 37 0.57 -25.25 71.05
N LYS A 38 0.98 -24.44 72.03
CA LYS A 38 1.19 -22.99 71.85
C LYS A 38 2.26 -22.70 70.80
N HIS A 39 3.36 -23.46 70.79
CA HIS A 39 4.43 -23.31 69.81
C HIS A 39 3.99 -23.71 68.39
N THR A 40 3.18 -24.76 68.22
CA THR A 40 2.61 -25.08 66.90
C THR A 40 1.53 -24.08 66.47
N LEU A 41 0.65 -23.63 67.37
CA LEU A 41 -0.37 -22.63 67.06
C LEU A 41 0.24 -21.26 66.70
N THR A 42 1.25 -20.79 67.43
CA THR A 42 1.96 -19.54 67.06
C THR A 42 2.80 -19.68 65.79
N SER A 43 3.26 -20.89 65.46
CA SER A 43 3.89 -21.21 64.17
C SER A 43 2.86 -21.13 63.04
N TYR A 44 1.68 -21.75 63.18
CA TYR A 44 0.61 -21.66 62.20
C TYR A 44 0.07 -20.23 62.04
N ARG A 45 -0.08 -19.48 63.14
CA ARG A 45 -0.45 -18.06 63.14
C ARG A 45 0.54 -17.25 62.30
N ARG A 46 1.84 -17.32 62.61
CA ARG A 46 2.88 -16.65 61.83
C ARG A 46 2.90 -17.06 60.36
N LYS A 47 2.68 -18.34 60.03
CA LYS A 47 2.57 -18.80 58.64
C LYS A 47 1.38 -18.17 57.91
N LEU A 48 0.20 -18.16 58.55
CA LEU A 48 -0.99 -17.52 58.00
C LEU A 48 -0.76 -16.01 57.79
N ASP A 49 -0.19 -15.33 58.78
CA ASP A 49 0.15 -13.90 58.71
C ASP A 49 1.13 -13.62 57.55
N THR A 50 2.18 -14.44 57.37
CA THR A 50 3.09 -14.31 56.21
C THR A 50 2.41 -14.56 54.87
N THR A 51 1.53 -15.57 54.76
CA THR A 51 0.78 -15.81 53.51
C THR A 51 -0.23 -14.71 53.21
N ALA A 52 -0.82 -14.09 54.23
CA ALA A 52 -1.71 -12.94 54.08
C ALA A 52 -0.93 -11.70 53.61
N GLU A 53 0.26 -11.48 54.15
CA GLU A 53 1.19 -10.45 53.63
C GLU A 53 1.56 -10.69 52.17
N GLU A 54 1.95 -11.91 51.79
CA GLU A 54 2.33 -12.30 50.42
C GLU A 54 1.16 -12.14 49.44
N LEU A 55 -0.04 -12.57 49.82
CA LEU A 55 -1.27 -12.31 49.06
C LEU A 55 -1.57 -10.81 48.93
N SER A 56 -1.32 -10.01 49.96
CA SER A 56 -1.47 -8.54 49.89
C SER A 56 -0.46 -7.88 48.95
N LYS A 57 0.79 -8.39 48.92
CA LYS A 57 1.86 -7.94 48.02
C LYS A 57 1.52 -8.32 46.56
N SER A 58 1.07 -9.55 46.34
CA SER A 58 0.59 -10.04 45.04
C SER A 58 -0.61 -9.23 44.53
N ARG A 59 -1.64 -9.00 45.35
CA ARG A 59 -2.78 -8.16 44.99
C ARG A 59 -2.36 -6.74 44.58
N LYS A 60 -1.45 -6.11 45.34
CA LYS A 60 -0.91 -4.78 45.01
C LYS A 60 -0.08 -4.75 43.73
N LEU A 61 0.51 -5.88 43.29
CA LEU A 61 1.16 -6.00 41.99
C LEU A 61 0.12 -6.15 40.87
N CYS A 62 -0.90 -6.99 41.05
CA CYS A 62 -2.01 -7.09 40.11
C CYS A 62 -2.73 -5.73 39.91
N GLU A 63 -2.98 -4.98 40.97
CA GLU A 63 -3.58 -3.63 40.93
C GLU A 63 -2.70 -2.57 40.24
N LYS A 64 -1.39 -2.81 40.10
CA LYS A 64 -0.50 -1.96 39.27
C LYS A 64 -0.56 -2.39 37.82
N LEU A 65 -0.42 -3.69 37.55
CA LEU A 65 -0.47 -4.25 36.20
C LEU A 65 -1.83 -3.99 35.50
N THR A 66 -2.95 -3.95 36.23
CA THR A 66 -4.24 -3.55 35.64
C THR A 66 -4.27 -2.07 35.27
N LYS A 67 -3.72 -1.17 36.10
CA LYS A 67 -3.61 0.27 35.80
C LYS A 67 -2.68 0.54 34.63
N GLU A 68 -1.57 -0.19 34.53
CA GLU A 68 -0.67 -0.15 33.38
C GLU A 68 -1.37 -0.67 32.12
N ALA A 69 -2.14 -1.78 32.21
CA ALA A 69 -2.96 -2.25 31.10
C ALA A 69 -4.04 -1.22 30.67
N ASP A 70 -4.61 -0.46 31.61
CA ASP A 70 -5.55 0.62 31.28
C ASP A 70 -4.87 1.82 30.61
N THR A 71 -3.71 2.27 31.06
CA THR A 71 -2.98 3.34 30.35
C THR A 71 -2.52 2.91 28.96
N PHE A 72 -2.14 1.64 28.76
CA PHE A 72 -1.91 1.09 27.42
C PHE A 72 -3.19 1.05 26.57
N ARG A 73 -4.35 0.67 27.14
CA ARG A 73 -5.65 0.73 26.44
C ARG A 73 -6.02 2.15 26.00
N GLU A 74 -5.75 3.16 26.81
CA GLU A 74 -5.98 4.57 26.46
C GLU A 74 -4.98 5.10 25.43
N MET A 75 -3.71 4.70 25.53
CA MET A 75 -2.68 5.02 24.54
C MET A 75 -3.03 4.43 23.16
N ILE A 76 -3.55 3.20 23.10
CA ILE A 76 -4.03 2.58 21.85
C ILE A 76 -5.21 3.39 21.29
N LYS A 77 -6.27 3.63 22.07
CA LYS A 77 -7.44 4.43 21.63
C LYS A 77 -7.08 5.82 21.08
N THR A 78 -6.11 6.50 21.70
CA THR A 78 -5.65 7.83 21.25
C THR A 78 -4.78 7.75 19.99
N LYS A 79 -3.97 6.70 19.83
CA LYS A 79 -3.24 6.42 18.58
C LYS A 79 -4.19 6.06 17.44
N ASP A 80 -5.17 5.20 17.66
CA ASP A 80 -6.17 4.80 16.66
C ASP A 80 -6.95 6.02 16.14
N LYS A 81 -7.41 6.90 17.05
CA LYS A 81 -8.07 8.16 16.66
C LYS A 81 -7.17 9.07 15.82
N SER A 82 -5.88 9.18 16.19
CA SER A 82 -4.89 9.95 15.43
C SER A 82 -4.62 9.35 14.03
N LEU A 83 -4.60 8.02 13.92
CA LEU A 83 -4.52 7.32 12.63
C LEU A 83 -5.78 7.54 11.77
N GLU A 84 -6.96 7.52 12.38
CA GLU A 84 -8.22 7.79 11.67
C GLU A 84 -8.28 9.24 11.15
N ASP A 85 -7.89 10.22 11.97
CA ASP A 85 -7.91 11.64 11.59
C ASP A 85 -6.81 11.99 10.57
N THR A 86 -5.63 11.36 10.66
CA THR A 86 -4.60 11.48 9.60
C THR A 86 -5.04 10.80 8.29
N HIS A 87 -5.74 9.67 8.35
CA HIS A 87 -6.34 9.03 7.17
C HIS A 87 -7.45 9.89 6.53
N LYS A 88 -8.32 10.52 7.33
CA LYS A 88 -9.31 11.52 6.85
C LYS A 88 -8.63 12.71 6.17
N ASN A 89 -7.49 13.17 6.69
CA ASN A 89 -6.74 14.27 6.08
C ASN A 89 -6.02 13.85 4.78
N TYR A 90 -5.40 12.66 4.74
CA TYR A 90 -4.81 12.08 3.52
C TYR A 90 -5.86 11.91 2.40
N THR A 91 -7.05 11.41 2.74
CA THR A 91 -8.12 11.23 1.75
C THR A 91 -8.76 12.55 1.29
N ARG A 92 -8.66 13.64 2.07
CA ARG A 92 -8.99 15.01 1.63
C ARG A 92 -7.93 15.54 0.65
N THR A 93 -6.66 15.54 1.04
CA THR A 93 -5.58 16.08 0.20
C THR A 93 -5.40 15.29 -1.11
N ALA A 94 -5.63 13.97 -1.11
CA ALA A 94 -5.68 13.17 -2.33
C ALA A 94 -6.83 13.57 -3.28
N LYS A 95 -8.01 13.93 -2.75
CA LYS A 95 -9.13 14.46 -3.56
C LYS A 95 -8.82 15.85 -4.11
N GLU A 96 -8.17 16.70 -3.33
CA GLU A 96 -7.73 18.04 -3.77
C GLU A 96 -6.64 17.96 -4.84
N LEU A 97 -5.65 17.08 -4.69
CA LEU A 97 -4.62 16.79 -5.70
C LEU A 97 -5.22 16.29 -7.02
N ASN A 98 -6.27 15.47 -6.96
CA ASN A 98 -6.95 15.01 -8.17
C ASN A 98 -7.80 16.11 -8.82
N LYS A 99 -8.40 17.03 -8.04
CA LYS A 99 -9.07 18.23 -8.58
C LYS A 99 -8.06 19.18 -9.26
N THR A 100 -6.91 19.44 -8.65
CA THR A 100 -5.90 20.33 -9.26
C THR A 100 -5.30 19.72 -10.53
N ARG A 101 -5.05 18.41 -10.55
CA ARG A 101 -4.68 17.66 -11.77
C ARG A 101 -5.73 17.78 -12.89
N ALA A 102 -7.02 17.65 -12.58
CA ALA A 102 -8.09 17.85 -13.58
C ALA A 102 -8.05 19.27 -14.16
N SER A 103 -8.01 20.30 -13.31
CA SER A 103 -7.92 21.70 -13.76
C SER A 103 -6.64 22.04 -14.52
N TYR A 104 -5.53 21.33 -14.27
CA TYR A 104 -4.30 21.44 -15.05
C TYR A 104 -4.49 20.89 -16.47
N ASN A 105 -5.07 19.70 -16.59
CA ASN A 105 -5.35 19.08 -17.89
C ASN A 105 -6.34 19.91 -18.72
N GLU A 106 -7.35 20.51 -18.09
CA GLU A 106 -8.28 21.46 -18.71
C GLU A 106 -7.56 22.72 -19.23
N LEU A 107 -6.63 23.27 -18.45
CA LEU A 107 -5.81 24.42 -18.84
C LEU A 107 -4.83 24.07 -19.98
N GLU A 108 -4.25 22.87 -19.96
CA GLU A 108 -3.36 22.37 -21.03
C GLU A 108 -4.13 22.15 -22.35
N ALA A 109 -5.37 21.63 -22.27
CA ALA A 109 -6.27 21.55 -23.42
C ALA A 109 -6.65 22.93 -23.96
N MET A 110 -6.93 23.90 -23.08
CA MET A 110 -7.18 25.29 -23.48
C MET A 110 -5.96 25.93 -24.15
N VAL A 111 -4.75 25.77 -23.59
CA VAL A 111 -3.50 26.25 -24.20
C VAL A 111 -3.27 25.61 -25.56
N SER A 112 -3.60 24.33 -25.73
CA SER A 112 -3.50 23.62 -27.01
C SER A 112 -4.48 24.18 -28.05
N LYS A 113 -5.73 24.47 -27.66
CA LYS A 113 -6.74 25.13 -28.52
C LYS A 113 -6.37 26.57 -28.88
N LEU A 114 -5.75 27.31 -27.95
CA LEU A 114 -5.25 28.66 -28.22
C LEU A 114 -4.03 28.65 -29.16
N ARG A 115 -3.15 27.64 -29.06
CA ARG A 115 -2.05 27.45 -30.01
C ARG A 115 -2.53 27.19 -31.43
N SER A 116 -3.47 26.25 -31.63
CA SER A 116 -3.99 25.98 -32.97
C SER A 116 -4.76 27.17 -33.56
N SER A 117 -5.46 27.96 -32.74
CA SER A 117 -6.09 29.22 -33.18
C SER A 117 -5.06 30.29 -33.56
N LEU A 118 -3.94 30.41 -32.82
CA LEU A 118 -2.83 31.30 -33.17
C LEU A 118 -2.13 30.87 -34.47
N GLU A 119 -2.01 29.56 -34.70
CA GLU A 119 -1.43 29.00 -35.92
C GLU A 119 -2.33 29.25 -37.15
N THR A 120 -3.63 28.98 -37.05
CA THR A 120 -4.57 29.29 -38.16
C THR A 120 -4.64 30.78 -38.47
N THR A 121 -4.75 31.65 -37.46
CA THR A 121 -4.73 33.11 -37.66
C THR A 121 -3.40 33.61 -38.25
N SER A 122 -2.26 33.03 -37.83
CA SER A 122 -0.97 33.31 -38.46
C SER A 122 -0.93 32.91 -39.94
N THR A 123 -1.47 31.75 -40.33
CA THR A 123 -1.58 31.39 -41.75
C THR A 123 -2.57 32.27 -42.53
N SER A 124 -3.61 32.80 -41.89
CA SER A 124 -4.52 33.77 -42.51
C SER A 124 -3.78 35.07 -42.80
N HIS A 125 -3.13 35.67 -41.79
CA HIS A 125 -2.34 36.89 -41.98
C HIS A 125 -1.20 36.74 -43.01
N GLY A 126 -0.66 35.53 -43.19
CA GLY A 126 0.24 35.21 -44.31
C GLY A 126 -0.43 35.36 -45.68
N LYS A 127 -1.65 34.82 -45.85
CA LYS A 127 -2.45 34.99 -47.08
C LYS A 127 -2.88 36.44 -47.28
N ASP A 128 -3.33 37.11 -46.23
CA ASP A 128 -3.77 38.52 -46.28
C ASP A 128 -2.61 39.43 -46.70
N ARG A 129 -1.40 39.19 -46.16
CA ARG A 129 -0.17 39.90 -46.53
C ARG A 129 0.19 39.68 -48.01
N ASN A 130 0.11 38.44 -48.49
CA ASN A 130 0.35 38.15 -49.91
C ASN A 130 -0.69 38.86 -50.80
N ARG A 131 -1.98 38.86 -50.40
CA ARG A 131 -3.04 39.54 -51.15
C ARG A 131 -2.90 41.05 -51.17
N ILE A 132 -2.44 41.65 -50.08
CA ILE A 132 -2.07 43.08 -50.02
C ILE A 132 -0.89 43.37 -50.96
N GLN A 133 0.10 42.48 -51.05
CA GLN A 133 1.19 42.64 -52.01
C GLN A 133 0.69 42.58 -53.46
N GLU A 134 -0.09 41.56 -53.83
CA GLU A 134 -0.73 41.43 -55.16
C GLU A 134 -1.48 42.71 -55.56
N LEU A 135 -2.33 43.22 -54.66
CA LEU A 135 -3.10 44.45 -54.88
C LEU A 135 -2.21 45.68 -55.00
N SER A 136 -1.10 45.77 -54.25
CA SER A 136 -0.15 46.88 -54.38
C SER A 136 0.61 46.86 -55.72
N GLU A 137 0.90 45.67 -56.26
CA GLU A 137 1.48 45.51 -57.59
C GLU A 137 0.46 45.85 -58.69
N GLU A 138 -0.83 45.52 -58.51
CA GLU A 138 -1.92 45.94 -59.39
C GLU A 138 -2.13 47.47 -59.39
N ILE A 139 -2.15 48.09 -58.21
CA ILE A 139 -2.20 49.55 -58.05
C ILE A 139 -1.00 50.22 -58.74
N MET A 140 0.21 49.67 -58.61
CA MET A 140 1.40 50.20 -59.28
C MET A 140 1.26 50.14 -60.82
N LYS A 141 0.69 49.05 -61.37
CA LYS A 141 0.39 48.89 -62.81
C LYS A 141 -0.72 49.84 -63.29
N LEU A 142 -1.68 50.20 -62.43
CA LEU A 142 -2.72 51.21 -62.71
C LEU A 142 -2.15 52.63 -62.70
N VAL A 143 -1.39 53.00 -61.66
CA VAL A 143 -0.73 54.31 -61.54
C VAL A 143 0.22 54.57 -62.72
N LYS A 144 0.95 53.55 -63.19
CA LYS A 144 1.82 53.69 -64.37
C LYS A 144 1.04 54.02 -65.65
N ARG A 145 -0.12 53.39 -65.87
CA ARG A 145 -1.00 53.70 -67.02
C ARG A 145 -1.56 55.12 -66.93
N HIS A 146 -2.12 55.49 -65.78
CA HIS A 146 -2.69 56.83 -65.57
C HIS A 146 -1.68 57.97 -65.76
N LYS A 147 -0.38 57.73 -65.50
CA LYS A 147 0.68 58.70 -65.84
C LYS A 147 0.84 58.86 -67.35
N GLN A 148 0.97 57.76 -68.09
CA GLN A 148 1.05 57.78 -69.57
C GLN A 148 -0.15 58.50 -70.18
N ASP A 149 -1.37 58.13 -69.77
CA ASP A 149 -2.60 58.75 -70.27
C ASP A 149 -2.63 60.28 -70.07
N ASN A 150 -1.94 60.81 -69.05
CA ASN A 150 -1.88 62.24 -68.78
C ASN A 150 -0.75 62.94 -69.53
N GLU A 151 0.40 62.27 -69.73
CA GLU A 151 1.47 62.75 -70.60
C GLU A 151 0.96 62.92 -72.05
N ASP A 152 0.20 61.94 -72.55
CA ASP A 152 -0.41 61.95 -73.89
C ASP A 152 -1.45 63.10 -74.05
N LYS A 153 -2.27 63.36 -73.02
CA LYS A 153 -3.24 64.48 -73.01
C LYS A 153 -2.55 65.85 -73.03
N VAL A 154 -1.46 66.02 -72.28
CA VAL A 154 -0.71 67.28 -72.23
C VAL A 154 -0.05 67.58 -73.58
N ALA A 155 0.51 66.56 -74.25
CA ALA A 155 1.05 66.69 -75.60
C ALA A 155 -0.02 67.17 -76.61
N CYS A 156 -1.24 66.64 -76.53
CA CYS A 156 -2.37 67.05 -77.37
C CYS A 156 -2.76 68.53 -77.16
N LEU A 157 -2.91 68.97 -75.91
CA LEU A 157 -3.28 70.36 -75.58
C LEU A 157 -2.22 71.37 -76.02
N HIS A 158 -0.93 71.05 -75.88
CA HIS A 158 0.16 71.89 -76.36
C HIS A 158 0.11 72.10 -77.89
N GLY A 159 -0.21 71.03 -78.64
CA GLY A 159 -0.41 71.08 -80.09
C GLY A 159 -1.67 71.82 -80.58
N LEU A 160 -2.60 72.15 -79.68
CA LEU A 160 -3.74 73.06 -79.93
C LEU A 160 -3.36 74.52 -79.65
N TYR A 161 -2.71 74.78 -78.51
CA TYR A 161 -2.28 76.13 -78.11
C TYR A 161 -1.43 76.82 -79.18
N GLN A 162 -0.48 76.09 -79.78
CA GLN A 162 0.38 76.60 -80.86
C GLN A 162 -0.34 77.03 -82.15
N ARG A 163 -1.62 76.65 -82.34
CA ARG A 163 -2.42 77.05 -83.52
C ARG A 163 -3.23 78.32 -83.28
N LEU A 164 -3.61 78.59 -82.03
CA LEU A 164 -4.47 79.72 -81.66
C LEU A 164 -3.73 81.05 -81.58
N THR A 165 -2.42 81.03 -81.35
CA THR A 165 -1.58 82.24 -81.26
C THR A 165 -1.27 82.90 -82.61
N ALA A 166 -1.68 82.30 -83.73
CA ALA A 166 -1.27 82.71 -85.07
C ALA A 166 -2.15 83.78 -85.77
N ALA A 167 -3.23 84.30 -85.15
CA ALA A 167 -4.18 85.19 -85.83
C ALA A 167 -4.90 86.24 -84.94
N ARG A 168 -4.56 87.55 -85.11
CA ARG A 168 -5.36 88.73 -84.69
C ARG A 168 -5.02 90.00 -85.49
N VAL A 169 -6.02 90.85 -85.79
CA VAL A 169 -5.94 92.18 -86.45
C VAL A 169 -7.18 93.02 -86.05
N LEU A 170 -7.09 94.37 -85.95
CA LEU A 170 -8.19 95.35 -86.27
C LEU A 170 -7.73 96.85 -86.22
N LEU A 171 -8.62 97.81 -86.54
CA LEU A 171 -8.29 99.16 -87.08
C LEU A 171 -9.14 100.37 -86.46
N PRO A 172 -9.45 101.56 -87.07
CA PRO A 172 -9.10 102.88 -86.50
C PRO A 172 -10.25 103.93 -86.30
N GLN A 173 -9.91 105.24 -86.19
CA GLN A 173 -10.73 106.43 -85.86
C GLN A 173 -10.82 107.48 -87.01
N GLN A 174 -11.70 108.50 -86.93
CA GLN A 174 -11.79 109.68 -87.82
C GLN A 174 -12.14 110.99 -87.09
N ASP A 175 -11.73 112.15 -87.65
CA ASP A 175 -12.13 113.52 -87.27
C ASP A 175 -11.99 114.50 -88.48
N LYS A 176 -12.63 115.68 -88.44
CA LYS A 176 -12.40 116.82 -89.35
C LYS A 176 -12.59 118.21 -88.66
N PRO A 177 -11.74 119.22 -88.93
CA PRO A 177 -11.74 120.51 -88.21
C PRO A 177 -12.51 121.66 -88.90
N PRO A 178 -12.83 122.76 -88.17
CA PRO A 178 -13.59 123.92 -88.65
C PRO A 178 -12.71 125.16 -88.98
N SER A 179 -13.27 126.15 -89.70
CA SER A 179 -12.57 127.42 -90.02
C SER A 179 -13.43 128.69 -90.10
N TYR A 180 -14.71 128.64 -89.68
CA TYR A 180 -15.58 129.82 -89.57
C TYR A 180 -16.28 129.82 -88.20
N PHE A 181 -15.67 130.51 -87.24
CA PHE A 181 -16.30 130.90 -85.98
C PHE A 181 -15.91 132.34 -85.68
N SER A 182 -16.90 133.21 -85.50
CA SER A 182 -16.75 134.60 -85.08
C SER A 182 -16.44 134.68 -83.58
N TRP A 183 -16.16 135.88 -83.06
CA TRP A 183 -15.89 136.04 -81.62
C TRP A 183 -17.11 135.66 -80.75
N ASN A 184 -18.34 135.84 -81.23
CA ASN A 184 -19.53 135.37 -80.52
C ASN A 184 -19.61 133.84 -80.57
N ASP A 185 -19.46 133.22 -81.74
CA ASP A 185 -19.53 131.75 -81.85
C ASP A 185 -18.40 131.07 -81.06
N LEU A 186 -17.23 131.72 -80.95
CA LEU A 186 -16.11 131.24 -80.13
C LEU A 186 -16.35 131.47 -78.64
N ALA A 187 -16.98 132.59 -78.24
CA ALA A 187 -17.35 132.83 -76.85
C ALA A 187 -18.50 131.92 -76.39
N GLU A 188 -19.47 131.63 -77.27
CA GLU A 188 -20.56 130.69 -77.04
C GLU A 188 -20.03 129.25 -77.04
N MET A 189 -19.14 128.88 -77.97
CA MET A 189 -18.41 127.60 -77.89
C MET A 189 -17.59 127.47 -76.60
N VAL A 190 -16.90 128.52 -76.16
CA VAL A 190 -16.13 128.50 -74.89
C VAL A 190 -17.07 128.44 -73.69
N TYR A 191 -18.23 129.11 -73.73
CA TYR A 191 -19.23 129.02 -72.67
C TYR A 191 -19.85 127.62 -72.60
N GLU A 192 -20.30 127.05 -73.73
CA GLU A 192 -20.80 125.67 -73.84
C GLU A 192 -19.74 124.64 -73.46
N GLN A 193 -18.47 124.83 -73.84
CA GLN A 193 -17.36 123.97 -73.40
C GLN A 193 -17.10 124.12 -71.89
N VAL A 194 -17.20 125.32 -71.31
CA VAL A 194 -17.07 125.53 -69.86
C VAL A 194 -18.26 124.94 -69.10
N VAL A 195 -19.49 125.07 -69.61
CA VAL A 195 -20.69 124.45 -69.03
C VAL A 195 -20.60 122.94 -69.13
N SER A 196 -20.27 122.38 -70.31
CA SER A 196 -20.08 120.94 -70.51
C SER A 196 -18.92 120.39 -69.66
N LEU A 197 -17.82 121.15 -69.50
CA LEU A 197 -16.74 120.80 -68.57
C LEU A 197 -17.25 120.81 -67.12
N VAL A 198 -17.99 121.83 -66.69
CA VAL A 198 -18.58 121.90 -65.33
C VAL A 198 -19.56 120.76 -65.09
N GLU A 199 -20.44 120.42 -66.04
CA GLU A 199 -21.32 119.25 -65.95
C GLU A 199 -20.53 117.94 -65.90
N SER A 200 -19.49 117.79 -66.73
CA SER A 200 -18.62 116.60 -66.70
C SER A 200 -17.87 116.46 -65.38
N LEU A 201 -17.48 117.59 -64.76
CA LEU A 201 -16.80 117.68 -63.49
C LEU A 201 -17.78 117.37 -62.34
N HIS A 202 -19.02 117.85 -62.40
CA HIS A 202 -20.07 117.52 -61.43
C HIS A 202 -20.46 116.04 -61.52
N GLN A 203 -20.61 115.48 -62.74
CA GLN A 203 -20.79 114.04 -62.93
C GLN A 203 -19.58 113.23 -62.45
N ALA A 204 -18.35 113.73 -62.58
CA ALA A 204 -17.17 113.09 -62.02
C ALA A 204 -17.15 113.18 -60.48
N GLU A 205 -17.63 114.28 -59.90
CA GLU A 205 -17.80 114.47 -58.46
C GLU A 205 -18.85 113.48 -57.89
N GLU A 206 -19.99 113.30 -58.54
CA GLU A 206 -20.96 112.27 -58.15
C GLU A 206 -20.43 110.84 -58.35
N LYS A 207 -19.71 110.55 -59.45
CA LYS A 207 -19.06 109.25 -59.67
C LYS A 207 -17.97 108.97 -58.63
N THR A 208 -17.27 109.98 -58.13
CA THR A 208 -16.27 109.82 -57.06
C THR A 208 -16.90 109.71 -55.68
N LYS A 209 -18.01 110.43 -55.38
CA LYS A 209 -18.82 110.24 -54.16
C LYS A 209 -19.37 108.82 -54.08
N THR A 210 -20.11 108.39 -55.11
CA THR A 210 -20.68 107.03 -55.19
C THR A 210 -19.61 105.95 -55.22
N MET A 211 -18.45 106.16 -55.85
CA MET A 211 -17.34 105.19 -55.77
C MET A 211 -16.70 105.16 -54.36
N ASN A 212 -16.56 106.30 -53.68
CA ASN A 212 -16.07 106.35 -52.30
C ASN A 212 -17.05 105.69 -51.31
N GLU A 213 -18.37 105.83 -51.51
CA GLU A 213 -19.40 105.13 -50.75
C GLU A 213 -19.35 103.61 -50.99
N ASN A 214 -19.21 103.19 -52.26
CA ASN A 214 -19.02 101.79 -52.63
C ASN A 214 -17.67 101.20 -52.20
N LEU A 215 -16.66 102.02 -51.93
CA LEU A 215 -15.40 101.57 -51.33
C LEU A 215 -15.57 101.42 -49.82
N ARG A 216 -16.18 102.39 -49.13
CA ARG A 216 -16.47 102.31 -47.68
C ARG A 216 -17.32 101.09 -47.33
N SER A 217 -18.42 100.85 -48.04
CA SER A 217 -19.28 99.68 -47.77
C SER A 217 -18.56 98.34 -48.02
N ARG A 218 -17.58 98.32 -48.95
CA ARG A 218 -16.74 97.13 -49.19
C ARG A 218 -15.64 96.96 -48.14
N ASP A 219 -15.03 98.04 -47.67
CA ASP A 219 -14.08 98.02 -46.55
C ASP A 219 -14.79 97.60 -45.25
N GLU A 220 -16.00 98.11 -44.98
CA GLU A 220 -16.86 97.70 -43.87
C GLU A 220 -17.12 96.18 -43.91
N VAL A 221 -17.63 95.65 -45.03
CA VAL A 221 -17.84 94.21 -45.24
C VAL A 221 -16.54 93.40 -45.11
N VAL A 222 -15.40 93.91 -45.58
CA VAL A 222 -14.10 93.24 -45.42
C VAL A 222 -13.67 93.21 -43.96
N THR A 223 -13.84 94.29 -43.19
CA THR A 223 -13.51 94.28 -41.75
C THR A 223 -14.46 93.39 -40.93
N GLU A 224 -15.73 93.29 -41.30
CA GLU A 224 -16.68 92.37 -40.66
C GLU A 224 -16.36 90.90 -40.99
N MET A 225 -16.03 90.61 -42.25
CA MET A 225 -15.53 89.29 -42.66
C MET A 225 -14.22 88.92 -41.94
N GLN A 226 -13.28 89.86 -41.78
CA GLN A 226 -12.04 89.65 -41.02
C GLN A 226 -12.31 89.35 -39.54
N LYS A 227 -13.16 90.13 -38.87
CA LYS A 227 -13.59 89.88 -37.48
C LYS A 227 -14.25 88.51 -37.34
N SER A 228 -15.18 88.19 -38.23
CA SER A 228 -15.87 86.89 -38.26
C SER A 228 -14.89 85.72 -38.41
N HIS A 229 -13.87 85.84 -39.28
CA HIS A 229 -12.81 84.84 -39.40
C HIS A 229 -11.88 84.79 -38.17
N GLU A 230 -11.54 85.92 -37.55
CA GLU A 230 -10.75 85.95 -36.32
C GLU A 230 -11.51 85.30 -35.15
N GLU A 231 -12.81 85.54 -35.02
CA GLU A 231 -13.67 84.83 -34.06
C GLU A 231 -13.85 83.35 -34.38
N GLN A 232 -13.85 82.94 -35.66
CA GLN A 232 -13.87 81.53 -36.05
C GLN A 232 -12.55 80.85 -35.67
N LEU A 233 -11.41 81.51 -35.89
CA LEU A 233 -10.09 81.02 -35.50
C LEU A 233 -9.91 80.98 -33.98
N SER A 234 -10.40 81.97 -33.24
CA SER A 234 -10.36 81.96 -31.77
C SER A 234 -11.22 80.82 -31.21
N ARG A 235 -12.45 80.64 -31.70
CA ARG A 235 -13.32 79.49 -31.36
C ARG A 235 -12.67 78.15 -31.70
N LEU A 236 -12.10 78.00 -32.90
CA LEU A 236 -11.41 76.76 -33.30
C LEU A 236 -10.20 76.46 -32.40
N THR A 237 -9.36 77.45 -32.08
CA THR A 237 -8.21 77.22 -31.19
C THR A 237 -8.60 77.03 -29.72
N ALA A 238 -9.78 77.48 -29.29
CA ALA A 238 -10.33 77.13 -27.98
C ALA A 238 -10.74 75.64 -27.96
N LEU A 239 -11.52 75.21 -28.96
CA LEU A 239 -11.97 73.82 -29.10
C LEU A 239 -10.82 72.82 -29.25
N THR A 240 -9.72 73.17 -29.94
CA THR A 240 -8.54 72.30 -30.00
C THR A 240 -7.85 72.17 -28.64
N ARG A 241 -7.72 73.26 -27.87
CA ARG A 241 -7.11 73.22 -26.53
C ARG A 241 -7.96 72.41 -25.54
N GLU A 242 -9.28 72.53 -25.60
CA GLU A 242 -10.18 71.72 -24.77
C GLU A 242 -10.11 70.22 -25.14
N ARG A 243 -10.05 69.92 -26.44
CA ARG A 243 -9.83 68.55 -26.94
C ARG A 243 -8.47 67.98 -26.55
N GLU A 244 -7.41 68.81 -26.53
CA GLU A 244 -6.09 68.42 -26.05
C GLU A 244 -6.09 68.17 -24.54
N ALA A 245 -6.70 69.07 -23.74
CA ALA A 245 -6.77 68.95 -22.28
C ALA A 245 -7.62 67.76 -21.80
N SER A 246 -8.73 67.47 -22.49
CA SER A 246 -9.54 66.27 -22.22
C SER A 246 -8.79 64.99 -22.61
N TRP A 247 -8.05 65.00 -23.72
CA TRP A 247 -7.19 63.88 -24.13
C TRP A 247 -6.01 63.63 -23.18
N THR A 248 -5.31 64.69 -22.71
CA THR A 248 -4.23 64.52 -21.73
C THR A 248 -4.76 63.99 -20.40
N LYS A 249 -5.90 64.50 -19.92
CA LYS A 249 -6.57 63.99 -18.72
C LYS A 249 -6.92 62.50 -18.85
N GLN A 250 -7.58 62.10 -19.94
CA GLN A 250 -7.93 60.70 -20.20
C GLN A 250 -6.69 59.80 -20.28
N LYS A 251 -5.61 60.29 -20.91
CA LYS A 251 -4.32 59.60 -20.97
C LYS A 251 -3.71 59.40 -19.58
N GLU A 252 -3.72 60.44 -18.73
CA GLU A 252 -3.20 60.38 -17.36
C GLU A 252 -4.01 59.41 -16.48
N GLU A 253 -5.33 59.43 -16.58
CA GLU A 253 -6.22 58.48 -15.88
C GLU A 253 -5.93 57.02 -16.30
N MET A 254 -5.79 56.77 -17.60
CA MET A 254 -5.41 55.45 -18.12
C MET A 254 -4.01 55.02 -17.69
N GLU A 255 -3.03 55.93 -17.70
CA GLU A 255 -1.69 55.66 -17.18
C GLU A 255 -1.70 55.33 -15.68
N GLN A 256 -2.48 56.05 -14.87
CA GLN A 256 -2.64 55.77 -13.44
C GLN A 256 -3.29 54.40 -13.20
N HIS A 257 -4.36 54.08 -13.93
CA HIS A 257 -5.01 52.77 -13.87
C HIS A 257 -4.04 51.62 -14.24
N TYR A 258 -3.23 51.76 -15.29
CA TYR A 258 -2.21 50.76 -15.63
C TYR A 258 -1.10 50.65 -14.58
N LYS A 259 -0.65 51.78 -13.99
CA LYS A 259 0.34 51.80 -12.90
C LYS A 259 -0.20 51.05 -11.66
N GLN A 260 -1.46 51.27 -11.30
CA GLN A 260 -2.14 50.53 -10.22
C GLN A 260 -2.26 49.03 -10.54
N LEU A 261 -2.76 48.67 -11.73
CA LEU A 261 -2.92 47.27 -12.15
C LEU A 261 -1.59 46.50 -12.18
N LEU A 262 -0.48 47.17 -12.55
CA LEU A 262 0.87 46.63 -12.50
C LEU A 262 1.36 46.41 -11.06
N ALA A 263 1.13 47.37 -10.16
CA ALA A 263 1.46 47.19 -8.74
C ALA A 263 0.67 46.02 -8.13
N ASP A 264 -0.60 45.89 -8.47
CA ASP A 264 -1.49 44.84 -8.00
C ASP A 264 -1.14 43.45 -8.59
N LEU A 265 -0.70 43.41 -9.85
CA LEU A 265 -0.06 42.23 -10.46
C LEU A 265 1.20 41.82 -9.69
N GLN A 266 2.10 42.75 -9.40
CA GLN A 266 3.34 42.48 -8.66
C GLN A 266 3.07 42.01 -7.23
N LEU A 267 2.13 42.62 -6.51
CA LEU A 267 1.76 42.23 -5.14
C LEU A 267 1.15 40.83 -5.10
N ARG A 268 0.20 40.52 -5.99
CA ARG A 268 -0.38 39.17 -6.11
C ARG A 268 0.68 38.14 -6.49
N THR A 269 1.64 38.49 -7.34
CA THR A 269 2.76 37.61 -7.73
C THR A 269 3.71 37.35 -6.56
N LYS A 270 4.13 38.39 -5.82
CA LYS A 270 4.96 38.27 -4.61
C LYS A 270 4.28 37.40 -3.54
N LYS A 271 2.96 37.57 -3.32
CA LYS A 271 2.18 36.74 -2.39
C LYS A 271 2.11 35.28 -2.85
N SER A 272 1.90 35.04 -4.14
CA SER A 272 1.90 33.68 -4.71
C SER A 272 3.26 33.00 -4.57
N GLN A 273 4.35 33.74 -4.81
CA GLN A 273 5.72 33.26 -4.65
C GLN A 273 6.00 32.86 -3.19
N ALA A 274 5.73 33.74 -2.21
CA ALA A 274 5.93 33.44 -0.80
C ALA A 274 5.10 32.23 -0.30
N MET A 275 3.89 32.04 -0.83
CA MET A 275 3.09 30.84 -0.55
C MET A 275 3.69 29.56 -1.16
N ALA A 276 4.28 29.65 -2.36
CA ALA A 276 4.99 28.53 -2.98
C ALA A 276 6.28 28.19 -2.23
N ASP A 277 7.06 29.19 -1.80
CA ASP A 277 8.30 29.01 -1.04
C ASP A 277 8.02 28.36 0.33
N GLN A 278 6.97 28.82 1.04
CA GLN A 278 6.52 28.17 2.28
C GLN A 278 6.04 26.72 2.04
N ALA A 279 5.42 26.43 0.90
CA ALA A 279 5.04 25.07 0.54
C ALA A 279 6.27 24.20 0.26
N TRP A 280 7.31 24.72 -0.41
CA TRP A 280 8.59 24.03 -0.61
C TRP A 280 9.36 23.80 0.69
N GLU A 281 9.31 24.72 1.65
CA GLU A 281 9.89 24.52 2.99
C GLU A 281 9.15 23.42 3.76
N LYS A 282 7.82 23.44 3.78
CA LYS A 282 7.01 22.37 4.37
C LYS A 282 7.30 21.02 3.71
N MET A 283 7.37 20.97 2.38
CA MET A 283 7.69 19.77 1.61
C MET A 283 9.08 19.21 1.94
N ARG A 284 10.10 20.08 2.09
CA ARG A 284 11.45 19.67 2.51
C ARG A 284 11.46 19.14 3.95
N ALA A 285 10.76 19.79 4.87
CA ALA A 285 10.65 19.33 6.25
C ALA A 285 9.94 17.96 6.34
N THR A 286 8.82 17.76 5.64
CA THR A 286 8.15 16.45 5.58
C THR A 286 8.99 15.40 4.87
N GLY A 287 9.76 15.78 3.84
CA GLY A 287 10.67 14.88 3.13
C GLY A 287 11.79 14.35 4.03
N GLY A 288 12.37 15.21 4.87
CA GLY A 288 13.38 14.78 5.86
C GLY A 288 12.80 13.81 6.91
N VAL A 289 11.58 14.07 7.39
CA VAL A 289 10.87 13.16 8.31
C VAL A 289 10.52 11.83 7.62
N GLN A 290 10.06 11.87 6.37
CA GLN A 290 9.78 10.68 5.57
C GLN A 290 11.05 9.84 5.39
N GLN A 291 12.18 10.44 5.00
CA GLN A 291 13.44 9.73 4.82
C GLN A 291 13.94 9.10 6.13
N GLY A 292 13.78 9.81 7.27
CA GLY A 292 14.04 9.26 8.60
C GLY A 292 13.20 8.01 8.88
N LEU A 293 11.87 8.12 8.76
CA LEU A 293 10.94 7.01 8.96
C LEU A 293 11.17 5.84 7.99
N GLU A 294 11.60 6.09 6.76
CA GLU A 294 11.99 5.05 5.79
C GLU A 294 13.25 4.29 6.25
N THR A 295 14.23 4.98 6.84
CA THR A 295 15.43 4.34 7.44
C THR A 295 15.14 3.61 8.75
N GLU A 296 14.21 4.12 9.58
CA GLU A 296 13.73 3.40 10.77
C GLU A 296 12.95 2.14 10.36
N CYS A 297 12.09 2.23 9.34
CA CYS A 297 11.40 1.07 8.79
C CYS A 297 12.32 0.05 8.12
N SER A 298 13.45 0.44 7.52
CA SER A 298 14.42 -0.52 6.97
C SER A 298 15.20 -1.22 8.07
N THR A 299 15.69 -0.50 9.08
CA THR A 299 16.40 -1.08 10.23
C THR A 299 15.50 -1.98 11.09
N LEU A 300 14.25 -1.60 11.36
CA LEU A 300 13.28 -2.46 12.06
C LEU A 300 12.93 -3.72 11.26
N ARG A 301 12.84 -3.65 9.93
CA ARG A 301 12.66 -4.84 9.08
C ARG A 301 13.87 -5.77 9.12
N GLN A 302 15.08 -5.21 9.11
CA GLN A 302 16.32 -5.98 9.26
C GLN A 302 16.34 -6.69 10.61
N GLN A 303 16.16 -5.97 11.73
CA GLN A 303 16.10 -6.54 13.08
C GLN A 303 15.04 -7.63 13.24
N LEU A 304 13.85 -7.44 12.64
CA LEU A 304 12.80 -8.47 12.63
C LEU A 304 13.23 -9.72 11.83
N SER A 305 13.95 -9.55 10.72
CA SER A 305 14.46 -10.68 9.93
C SER A 305 15.57 -11.45 10.68
N GLU A 306 16.45 -10.73 11.37
CA GLU A 306 17.51 -11.30 12.23
C GLU A 306 16.94 -12.05 13.43
N ALA A 307 15.92 -11.48 14.10
CA ALA A 307 15.21 -12.17 15.17
C ALA A 307 14.46 -13.43 14.66
N GLN A 308 13.94 -13.40 13.43
CA GLN A 308 13.32 -14.59 12.81
C GLN A 308 14.34 -15.67 12.44
N THR A 309 15.54 -15.33 11.94
CA THR A 309 16.58 -16.34 11.66
C THR A 309 17.14 -16.92 12.96
N GLN A 310 17.38 -16.09 13.99
CA GLN A 310 17.74 -16.55 15.34
C GLN A 310 16.69 -17.53 15.90
N SER A 311 15.40 -17.17 15.85
CA SER A 311 14.31 -18.04 16.31
C SER A 311 14.23 -19.37 15.55
N ARG A 312 14.34 -19.35 14.22
CA ARG A 312 14.36 -20.57 13.39
C ARG A 312 15.58 -21.45 13.69
N SER A 313 16.77 -20.86 13.79
CA SER A 313 18.01 -21.60 14.10
C SER A 313 17.99 -22.19 15.51
N LEU A 314 17.43 -21.47 16.49
CA LEU A 314 17.27 -22.00 17.85
C LEU A 314 16.29 -23.19 17.85
N LEU A 315 15.20 -23.10 17.09
CA LEU A 315 14.25 -24.20 16.95
C LEU A 315 14.88 -25.43 16.28
N THR A 316 15.69 -25.28 15.22
CA THR A 316 16.40 -26.41 14.59
C THR A 316 17.48 -26.99 15.50
N ALA A 317 18.22 -26.16 16.24
CA ALA A 317 19.20 -26.64 17.23
C ALA A 317 18.51 -27.45 18.35
N CYS A 318 17.39 -26.94 18.88
CA CYS A 318 16.56 -27.67 19.86
C CYS A 318 16.03 -28.98 19.29
N ALA A 319 15.57 -29.02 18.03
CA ALA A 319 15.09 -30.24 17.38
C ALA A 319 16.19 -31.31 17.27
N LEU A 320 17.42 -30.93 16.88
CA LEU A 320 18.56 -31.85 16.84
C LEU A 320 18.95 -32.36 18.24
N LEU A 321 18.96 -31.47 19.24
CA LEU A 321 19.28 -31.84 20.62
C LEU A 321 18.23 -32.80 21.19
N CYS A 322 16.93 -32.58 20.93
CA CYS A 322 15.86 -33.54 21.25
C CYS A 322 16.07 -34.88 20.53
N GLY A 323 16.47 -34.86 19.25
CA GLY A 323 16.85 -36.05 18.48
C GLY A 323 18.02 -36.82 19.08
N ALA A 324 18.99 -36.14 19.71
CA ALA A 324 20.09 -36.78 20.43
C ALA A 324 19.68 -37.32 21.82
N VAL A 325 18.72 -36.70 22.49
CA VAL A 325 18.19 -37.14 23.80
C VAL A 325 17.26 -38.35 23.67
N TYR A 326 16.50 -38.49 22.58
CA TYR A 326 15.56 -39.61 22.43
C TYR A 326 16.21 -41.01 22.49
N PRO A 327 17.35 -41.30 21.82
CA PRO A 327 18.10 -42.54 22.00
C PRO A 327 18.61 -42.78 23.43
N LEU A 328 18.91 -41.72 24.20
CA LEU A 328 19.25 -41.86 25.61
C LEU A 328 18.04 -42.28 26.45
N TYR A 329 16.89 -41.66 26.22
CA TYR A 329 15.64 -41.99 26.90
C TYR A 329 15.22 -43.45 26.61
N ALA A 330 15.27 -43.88 25.35
CA ALA A 330 15.04 -45.26 24.97
C ALA A 330 16.01 -46.24 25.65
N ARG A 331 17.31 -45.90 25.70
CA ARG A 331 18.34 -46.72 26.38
C ARG A 331 18.16 -46.75 27.90
N MET A 332 17.74 -45.64 28.52
CA MET A 332 17.44 -45.56 29.94
C MET A 332 16.25 -46.45 30.29
N ASN A 333 15.18 -46.41 29.50
CA ASN A 333 14.00 -47.26 29.68
C ASN A 333 14.35 -48.75 29.51
N ALA A 334 15.18 -49.09 28.52
CA ALA A 334 15.69 -50.46 28.33
C ALA A 334 16.61 -50.95 29.47
N LEU A 335 17.33 -50.05 30.13
CA LEU A 335 18.08 -50.37 31.35
C LEU A 335 17.16 -50.50 32.57
N SER A 336 16.08 -49.72 32.66
CA SER A 336 15.09 -49.84 33.74
C SER A 336 14.31 -51.16 33.66
N SER A 337 13.87 -51.58 32.47
CA SER A 337 13.21 -52.88 32.31
C SER A 337 14.16 -54.06 32.58
N GLN A 338 15.43 -53.95 32.18
CA GLN A 338 16.47 -54.92 32.59
C GLN A 338 16.69 -54.92 34.12
N ARG A 339 16.58 -53.77 34.79
CA ARG A 339 16.66 -53.68 36.26
C ARG A 339 15.49 -54.41 36.92
N HIS A 340 14.26 -54.15 36.48
CA HIS A 340 13.06 -54.77 37.04
C HIS A 340 13.04 -56.29 36.82
N LEU A 341 13.40 -56.78 35.63
CA LEU A 341 13.53 -58.23 35.39
C LEU A 341 14.58 -58.87 36.32
N LEU A 342 15.69 -58.19 36.62
CA LEU A 342 16.69 -58.68 37.57
C LEU A 342 16.20 -58.60 39.03
N GLU A 343 15.39 -57.60 39.39
CA GLU A 343 14.74 -57.49 40.70
C GLU A 343 13.75 -58.64 40.92
N GLU A 344 12.88 -58.93 39.94
CA GLU A 344 11.94 -60.07 39.94
C GLU A 344 12.68 -61.40 40.08
N GLN A 345 13.72 -61.63 39.27
CA GLN A 345 14.51 -62.87 39.35
C GLN A 345 15.22 -63.01 40.70
N MET A 346 15.74 -61.93 41.29
CA MET A 346 16.32 -61.97 42.65
C MET A 346 15.28 -62.36 43.70
N VAL A 347 14.06 -61.82 43.63
CA VAL A 347 12.95 -62.18 44.54
C VAL A 347 12.55 -63.66 44.37
N LEU A 348 12.50 -64.18 43.14
CA LEU A 348 12.24 -65.61 42.89
C LEU A 348 13.35 -66.50 43.45
N TRP A 349 14.62 -66.12 43.28
CA TRP A 349 15.76 -66.83 43.87
C TRP A 349 15.72 -66.82 45.41
N ASP A 350 15.36 -65.69 46.02
CA ASP A 350 15.25 -65.59 47.47
C ASP A 350 14.09 -66.41 48.03
N ASN A 351 12.92 -66.40 47.38
CA ASN A 351 11.80 -67.29 47.72
C ASN A 351 12.19 -68.78 47.62
N CYS A 352 12.92 -69.19 46.58
CA CYS A 352 13.41 -70.56 46.46
C CYS A 352 14.44 -70.91 47.56
N ARG A 353 15.36 -69.98 47.86
CA ARG A 353 16.39 -70.09 48.89
C ARG A 353 15.81 -70.18 50.30
N ASP A 354 14.71 -69.47 50.56
CA ASP A 354 13.95 -69.53 51.81
C ASP A 354 13.17 -70.84 51.95
N ARG A 355 12.47 -71.28 50.90
CA ARG A 355 11.79 -72.60 50.88
C ARG A 355 12.77 -73.76 51.09
N ALA A 356 13.95 -73.70 50.47
CA ALA A 356 15.01 -74.69 50.67
C ALA A 356 15.52 -74.71 52.11
N ARG A 357 15.76 -73.54 52.72
CA ARG A 357 16.16 -73.43 54.13
C ARG A 357 15.07 -73.92 55.09
N TYR A 358 13.80 -73.60 54.83
CA TYR A 358 12.67 -74.11 55.62
C TYR A 358 12.60 -75.65 55.58
N LEU A 359 12.66 -76.24 54.39
CA LEU A 359 12.60 -77.69 54.20
C LEU A 359 13.78 -78.43 54.87
N VAL A 360 15.00 -77.87 54.78
CA VAL A 360 16.16 -78.40 55.54
C VAL A 360 15.94 -78.29 57.04
N ASN A 361 15.43 -77.16 57.54
CA ASN A 361 15.19 -76.98 58.98
C ASN A 361 14.14 -77.97 59.52
N VAL A 362 13.04 -78.23 58.79
CA VAL A 362 12.03 -79.22 59.17
C VAL A 362 12.64 -80.62 59.27
N LEU A 363 13.36 -81.07 58.23
CA LEU A 363 14.03 -82.38 58.25
C LEU A 363 15.07 -82.50 59.37
N THR A 364 15.77 -81.41 59.70
CA THR A 364 16.78 -81.40 60.78
C THR A 364 16.12 -81.42 62.18
N ALA A 365 14.94 -80.82 62.33
CA ALA A 365 14.19 -80.85 63.59
C ALA A 365 13.67 -82.27 63.92
N GLU A 366 13.07 -82.96 62.95
CA GLU A 366 12.60 -84.35 63.12
C GLU A 366 13.73 -85.34 63.44
N LEU A 367 14.95 -85.08 62.93
CA LEU A 367 16.16 -85.85 63.25
C LEU A 367 16.73 -85.59 64.65
N SER A 368 16.22 -84.62 65.40
CA SER A 368 16.82 -84.13 66.65
C SER A 368 16.13 -84.64 67.92
N GLN A 369 16.07 -85.97 68.12
CA GLN A 369 15.65 -86.55 69.40
C GLN A 369 16.80 -86.49 70.45
N PRO A 370 16.52 -86.16 71.73
CA PRO A 370 17.56 -85.72 72.67
C PRO A 370 18.18 -86.85 73.51
N GLU A 371 18.80 -87.87 72.91
CA GLU A 371 19.61 -88.82 73.71
C GLU A 371 20.79 -89.49 72.97
N HIS A 372 21.91 -88.76 72.88
CA HIS A 372 23.30 -89.23 73.16
C HIS A 372 24.35 -88.24 72.60
N PRO A 373 25.28 -87.71 73.42
CA PRO A 373 26.29 -86.76 72.94
C PRO A 373 27.55 -87.47 72.42
N ARG A 374 27.77 -87.55 71.10
CA ARG A 374 29.11 -87.81 70.52
C ARG A 374 29.27 -87.58 69.00
N VAL A 375 30.54 -87.37 68.63
CA VAL A 375 31.14 -87.31 67.27
C VAL A 375 30.93 -86.02 66.45
N HIS A 376 31.83 -85.07 66.70
CA HIS A 376 32.33 -84.02 65.80
C HIS A 376 31.33 -83.21 64.95
N ASP A 377 31.22 -81.93 65.33
CA ASP A 377 30.96 -80.78 64.46
C ASP A 377 32.08 -80.62 63.39
N ARG A 378 32.18 -81.60 62.47
CA ARG A 378 32.92 -81.48 61.21
C ARG A 378 32.14 -80.51 60.33
N LYS A 379 32.32 -79.22 60.61
CA LYS A 379 32.10 -78.13 59.65
C LYS A 379 32.86 -78.50 58.37
N LEU A 380 32.17 -79.10 57.39
CA LEU A 380 32.73 -79.26 56.05
C LEU A 380 33.21 -77.88 55.64
N PRO A 381 34.50 -77.69 55.30
CA PRO A 381 35.05 -76.36 55.10
C PRO A 381 34.24 -75.69 54.01
N ARG A 382 33.45 -74.66 54.38
CA ARG A 382 32.55 -73.92 53.49
C ARG A 382 33.41 -73.40 52.34
N LYS A 383 33.38 -74.15 51.22
CA LYS A 383 34.52 -74.29 50.30
C LYS A 383 35.18 -72.93 50.10
N HIS A 384 36.39 -72.72 50.65
CA HIS A 384 37.02 -71.39 50.66
C HIS A 384 37.12 -70.81 49.24
N LEU A 385 37.25 -71.68 48.24
CA LEU A 385 37.18 -71.38 46.80
C LEU A 385 35.85 -70.73 46.36
N LEU A 386 34.70 -71.11 46.94
CA LEU A 386 33.37 -70.52 46.68
C LEU A 386 33.22 -69.16 47.38
N GLY A 387 33.65 -69.04 48.64
CA GLY A 387 33.69 -67.74 49.32
C GLY A 387 34.59 -66.74 48.59
N PHE A 388 35.77 -67.20 48.18
CA PHE A 388 36.71 -66.44 47.34
C PHE A 388 36.12 -66.10 45.97
N ARG A 389 35.48 -67.05 45.27
CA ARG A 389 34.79 -66.77 43.99
C ARG A 389 33.70 -65.72 44.12
N VAL A 390 32.85 -65.81 45.16
CA VAL A 390 31.82 -64.80 45.44
C VAL A 390 32.47 -63.45 45.76
N GLY A 391 33.50 -63.40 46.61
CA GLY A 391 34.24 -62.18 46.90
C GLY A 391 34.88 -61.54 45.65
N VAL A 392 35.53 -62.32 44.80
CA VAL A 392 36.11 -61.87 43.53
C VAL A 392 35.03 -61.39 42.56
N ILE A 393 33.87 -62.06 42.48
CA ILE A 393 32.74 -61.60 41.67
C ILE A 393 32.18 -60.27 42.20
N VAL A 394 32.03 -60.11 43.51
CA VAL A 394 31.58 -58.87 44.15
C VAL A 394 32.58 -57.73 43.93
N VAL A 395 33.88 -57.98 44.10
CA VAL A 395 34.93 -56.97 43.83
C VAL A 395 34.97 -56.60 42.33
N LEU A 396 34.84 -57.57 41.43
CA LEU A 396 34.75 -57.30 39.98
C LEU A 396 33.46 -56.56 39.61
N ALA A 397 32.34 -56.83 40.29
CA ALA A 397 31.08 -56.11 40.09
C ALA A 397 31.18 -54.67 40.61
N ALA A 398 31.69 -54.47 41.84
CA ALA A 398 31.94 -53.16 42.42
C ALA A 398 32.92 -52.33 41.57
N HIS A 399 34.03 -52.92 41.12
CA HIS A 399 34.99 -52.22 40.27
C HIS A 399 34.43 -51.91 38.86
N ARG A 400 33.53 -52.76 38.33
CA ARG A 400 32.75 -52.44 37.12
C ARG A 400 31.74 -51.31 37.35
N LEU A 401 31.05 -51.27 38.49
CA LEU A 401 30.09 -50.22 38.84
C LEU A 401 30.78 -48.88 39.10
N VAL A 402 31.91 -48.87 39.81
CA VAL A 402 32.77 -47.69 39.98
C VAL A 402 33.26 -47.17 38.63
N ARG A 403 33.78 -48.05 37.77
CA ARG A 403 34.18 -47.68 36.40
C ARG A 403 33.01 -47.19 35.54
N LEU A 404 31.81 -47.76 35.72
CA LEU A 404 30.60 -47.32 35.03
C LEU A 404 30.18 -45.93 35.49
N GLY A 405 30.13 -45.67 36.80
CA GLY A 405 29.89 -44.32 37.36
C GLY A 405 30.91 -43.29 36.87
N GLN A 406 32.20 -43.63 36.81
CA GLN A 406 33.26 -42.78 36.27
C GLN A 406 33.09 -42.43 34.77
N LEU A 407 32.37 -43.25 34.01
CA LEU A 407 32.15 -43.07 32.56
C LEU A 407 30.78 -42.47 32.23
N CYS A 408 29.73 -42.79 32.99
CA CYS A 408 28.36 -42.28 32.79
C CYS A 408 28.26 -40.75 32.88
N CYS A 409 29.17 -40.09 33.58
CA CYS A 409 29.16 -38.64 33.78
C CYS A 409 29.83 -37.82 32.64
N ARG A 410 30.25 -38.42 31.50
CA ARG A 410 31.16 -37.71 30.57
C ARG A 410 30.89 -37.79 29.06
N CYS A 411 30.35 -38.89 28.53
CA CYS A 411 30.06 -38.98 27.10
C CYS A 411 28.82 -39.83 26.82
N PHE A 412 28.03 -39.43 25.83
CA PHE A 412 27.24 -40.37 25.03
C PHE A 412 27.60 -40.24 23.55
N VAL A 413 27.03 -41.13 22.73
CA VAL A 413 27.21 -41.11 21.28
C VAL A 413 25.82 -41.19 20.67
N ALA A 414 25.47 -40.22 19.84
CA ALA A 414 24.27 -40.24 19.01
C ALA A 414 24.55 -41.21 17.84
N TYR A 415 24.14 -42.47 18.02
CA TYR A 415 24.20 -43.49 16.97
C TYR A 415 22.99 -43.39 16.05
N ASP A 416 23.24 -43.44 14.75
CA ASP A 416 22.20 -43.49 13.73
C ASP A 416 21.79 -44.94 13.45
N THR A 417 20.76 -45.40 14.15
CA THR A 417 20.23 -46.78 14.18
C THR A 417 21.16 -47.85 14.77
N ALA A 418 20.70 -49.12 14.78
CA ALA A 418 21.43 -50.27 15.31
C ALA A 418 22.53 -50.82 14.37
N SER A 419 22.67 -50.27 13.17
CA SER A 419 23.76 -50.62 12.24
C SER A 419 24.98 -49.73 12.46
N ALA A 420 26.19 -50.27 12.22
CA ALA A 420 27.44 -49.63 12.64
C ALA A 420 27.90 -48.47 11.72
N GLY A 421 27.16 -47.37 11.73
CA GLY A 421 27.53 -46.08 11.11
C GLY A 421 28.13 -45.08 12.10
N ASN A 422 28.84 -44.07 11.59
CA ASN A 422 29.57 -43.05 12.36
C ASN A 422 28.65 -42.25 13.30
N GLY A 423 28.55 -42.64 14.56
CA GLY A 423 27.82 -41.90 15.59
C GLY A 423 28.60 -40.68 16.10
N ILE A 424 27.91 -39.56 16.31
CA ILE A 424 28.51 -38.30 16.76
C ILE A 424 28.63 -38.32 18.30
N VAL A 425 29.81 -37.98 18.83
CA VAL A 425 30.04 -37.97 20.28
C VAL A 425 29.42 -36.72 20.89
N VAL A 426 28.50 -36.91 21.83
CA VAL A 426 27.86 -35.81 22.56
C VAL A 426 28.47 -35.76 23.97
N LEU A 427 29.16 -34.65 24.26
CA LEU A 427 29.81 -34.43 25.54
C LEU A 427 28.81 -33.86 26.55
N THR A 428 28.64 -34.56 27.67
CA THR A 428 27.92 -34.04 28.84
C THR A 428 28.93 -33.56 29.88
N GLY A 429 28.70 -32.36 30.43
CA GLY A 429 29.67 -31.63 31.25
C GLY A 429 30.12 -32.38 32.50
N GLY A 430 31.31 -32.97 32.45
CA GLY A 430 31.82 -33.87 33.49
C GLY A 430 32.42 -33.18 34.70
N VAL A 431 31.58 -32.68 35.61
CA VAL A 431 31.96 -32.16 36.94
C VAL A 431 33.01 -33.08 37.59
N LYS A 432 34.10 -32.50 38.12
CA LYS A 432 35.08 -33.26 38.92
C LYS A 432 34.45 -33.60 40.28
N LEU A 433 33.82 -34.77 40.37
CA LEU A 433 33.38 -35.32 41.65
C LEU A 433 34.59 -35.43 42.60
N PRO A 434 34.56 -34.84 43.81
CA PRO A 434 35.60 -35.05 44.82
C PRO A 434 35.67 -36.51 45.28
N GLN A 435 36.77 -36.90 45.92
CA GLN A 435 37.09 -38.28 46.30
C GLN A 435 36.29 -38.80 47.52
N ILE A 436 34.96 -38.70 47.48
CA ILE A 436 34.04 -38.95 48.61
C ILE A 436 33.90 -40.45 48.97
N LEU A 437 34.50 -41.36 48.18
CA LEU A 437 34.47 -42.82 48.39
C LEU A 437 35.87 -43.46 48.54
N ALA A 438 36.79 -42.75 49.18
CA ALA A 438 38.01 -43.33 49.75
C ALA A 438 38.21 -42.79 51.18
N PRO A 439 37.75 -43.54 52.19
CA PRO A 439 38.71 -44.02 53.19
C PRO A 439 38.34 -45.40 53.79
N VAL A 440 38.91 -46.47 53.24
CA VAL A 440 39.14 -47.76 53.95
C VAL A 440 40.44 -48.37 53.38
N ILE A 441 41.35 -48.78 54.26
CA ILE A 441 42.68 -49.34 53.95
C ILE A 441 43.62 -48.38 53.18
N ARG A 442 44.28 -47.49 53.93
CA ARG A 442 45.75 -47.57 54.09
C ARG A 442 46.10 -47.27 55.54
N THR A 443 47.12 -47.96 56.03
CA THR A 443 47.74 -47.74 57.35
C THR A 443 48.64 -46.50 57.33
N GLU A 444 49.08 -46.09 58.51
CA GLU A 444 50.02 -44.99 58.74
C GLU A 444 51.37 -45.21 58.04
N ASP A 445 52.02 -44.11 57.61
CA ASP A 445 53.45 -43.86 57.90
C ASP A 445 53.86 -42.41 57.54
N VAL A 446 55.03 -41.96 58.00
CA VAL A 446 55.35 -40.54 58.24
C VAL A 446 56.50 -39.98 57.39
N SER A 447 56.25 -38.85 56.69
CA SER A 447 57.20 -37.76 56.33
C SER A 447 56.41 -36.70 55.51
N MET A 448 56.47 -35.37 55.68
CA MET A 448 57.41 -34.42 56.28
C MET A 448 58.76 -34.27 55.56
N GLN A 449 58.78 -33.51 54.46
CA GLN A 449 59.93 -32.67 54.07
C GLN A 449 59.54 -31.52 53.13
N ASP A 450 60.51 -30.65 52.83
CA ASP A 450 60.29 -29.21 52.68
C ASP A 450 60.30 -28.63 51.24
N SER A 451 59.55 -27.53 51.11
CA SER A 451 59.88 -26.27 50.43
C SER A 451 61.11 -26.18 49.51
N THR A 452 60.87 -25.88 48.22
CA THR A 452 61.69 -24.95 47.41
C THR A 452 60.82 -24.24 46.36
N GLU A 453 61.03 -22.93 46.17
CA GLU A 453 60.31 -22.10 45.19
C GLU A 453 60.97 -22.11 43.79
N SER A 454 60.19 -21.84 42.74
CA SER A 454 60.69 -21.27 41.47
C SER A 454 59.57 -20.72 40.57
N THR A 455 59.52 -19.39 40.46
CA THR A 455 59.03 -18.57 39.33
C THR A 455 57.68 -18.89 38.61
N LEU A 456 56.70 -18.02 38.92
CA LEU A 456 55.67 -17.34 38.09
C LEU A 456 55.72 -17.46 36.53
N PRO A 457 54.62 -17.16 35.78
CA PRO A 457 53.32 -16.56 36.20
C PRO A 457 52.03 -17.24 35.62
N LEU A 458 50.89 -16.57 35.86
CA LEU A 458 49.61 -16.60 35.10
C LEU A 458 48.52 -17.64 35.47
N ALA A 459 47.28 -17.32 35.06
CA ALA A 459 46.05 -18.12 35.13
C ALA A 459 45.43 -18.43 36.51
N SER A 460 45.42 -17.46 37.43
CA SER A 460 44.56 -17.47 38.62
C SER A 460 43.08 -17.16 38.28
N SER A 461 42.37 -18.10 37.64
CA SER A 461 40.92 -18.01 37.41
C SER A 461 40.24 -19.39 37.31
N LEU A 462 38.91 -19.40 37.34
CA LEU A 462 38.03 -20.56 37.09
C LEU A 462 38.09 -21.72 38.10
N ARG A 463 38.08 -21.40 39.41
CA ARG A 463 37.19 -22.13 40.34
C ARG A 463 35.81 -21.46 40.29
N VAL A 464 34.88 -22.03 39.54
CA VAL A 464 33.48 -21.57 39.49
C VAL A 464 32.54 -22.71 39.91
N PRO A 465 31.85 -22.60 41.07
CA PRO A 465 30.60 -23.30 41.29
C PRO A 465 29.55 -22.67 40.36
N VAL A 466 28.84 -23.48 39.55
CA VAL A 466 27.88 -22.97 38.57
C VAL A 466 26.63 -22.43 39.27
N GLY A 467 26.65 -21.15 39.64
CA GLY A 467 25.48 -20.42 40.11
C GLY A 467 24.51 -20.13 38.95
N GLN A 468 23.20 -20.26 39.20
CA GLN A 468 22.14 -20.15 38.19
C GLN A 468 22.21 -18.86 37.36
N ALA A 469 22.63 -17.74 37.95
CA ALA A 469 22.80 -16.46 37.25
C ALA A 469 23.83 -16.51 36.11
N HIS A 470 24.93 -17.27 36.26
CA HIS A 470 25.94 -17.42 35.20
C HIS A 470 25.44 -18.34 34.07
N LEU A 471 24.63 -19.35 34.40
CA LEU A 471 23.99 -20.20 33.39
C LEU A 471 22.99 -19.39 32.56
N LEU A 472 22.15 -18.58 33.22
CA LEU A 472 21.19 -17.68 32.55
C LEU A 472 21.91 -16.67 31.65
N GLY A 473 22.94 -15.98 32.17
CA GLY A 473 23.72 -15.01 31.38
C GLY A 473 24.44 -15.61 30.17
N TRP A 474 24.85 -16.89 30.24
CA TRP A 474 25.39 -17.61 29.07
C TRP A 474 24.29 -17.99 28.07
N LEU A 475 23.15 -18.51 28.56
CA LEU A 475 21.99 -18.87 27.72
C LEU A 475 21.38 -17.66 27.00
N THR A 476 21.47 -16.45 27.56
CA THR A 476 21.01 -15.20 26.95
C THR A 476 22.13 -14.41 26.23
N SER A 477 23.32 -15.00 26.03
CA SER A 477 24.44 -14.29 25.39
C SER A 477 24.27 -14.20 23.86
N SER A 478 24.58 -13.04 23.28
CA SER A 478 24.53 -12.86 21.82
C SER A 478 25.49 -13.82 21.11
N ALA A 479 26.69 -14.02 21.66
CA ALA A 479 27.66 -14.99 21.17
C ALA A 479 27.10 -16.43 21.07
N LEU A 480 26.27 -16.87 22.02
CA LEU A 480 25.60 -18.16 21.91
C LEU A 480 24.56 -18.15 20.76
N ALA A 481 23.75 -17.10 20.65
CA ALA A 481 22.79 -16.96 19.55
C ALA A 481 23.47 -16.92 18.17
N GLU A 482 24.60 -16.21 18.04
CA GLU A 482 25.43 -16.12 16.84
C GLU A 482 26.08 -17.48 16.49
N THR A 483 26.61 -18.22 17.47
CA THR A 483 27.12 -19.58 17.20
C THR A 483 25.99 -20.53 16.78
N VAL A 484 24.77 -20.38 17.31
CA VAL A 484 23.61 -21.19 16.93
C VAL A 484 23.14 -20.85 15.51
N THR A 485 23.03 -19.58 15.11
CA THR A 485 22.69 -19.21 13.72
C THR A 485 23.73 -19.74 12.73
N VAL A 486 25.02 -19.52 13.01
CA VAL A 486 26.12 -19.97 12.14
C VAL A 486 26.20 -21.50 12.06
N CYS A 487 25.97 -22.23 13.15
CA CYS A 487 25.96 -23.69 13.11
C CYS A 487 24.78 -24.25 12.32
N MET A 488 23.60 -23.61 12.35
CA MET A 488 22.36 -24.13 11.74
C MET A 488 22.13 -23.68 10.29
N ALA A 489 22.91 -22.75 9.76
CA ALA A 489 22.79 -22.22 8.41
C ALA A 489 22.65 -23.32 7.33
N ASP A 490 23.54 -24.33 7.35
CA ASP A 490 23.49 -25.47 6.41
C ASP A 490 22.11 -26.15 6.36
N ILE A 491 21.44 -26.30 7.51
CA ILE A 491 20.11 -26.91 7.61
C ILE A 491 19.04 -25.94 7.15
N THR A 492 19.08 -24.67 7.57
CA THR A 492 18.02 -23.73 7.22
C THR A 492 17.96 -23.49 5.72
N ASP A 493 19.12 -23.46 5.05
CA ASP A 493 19.19 -23.29 3.60
C ASP A 493 18.74 -24.57 2.87
N ALA A 494 19.17 -25.75 3.33
CA ALA A 494 18.70 -27.03 2.79
C ALA A 494 17.17 -27.20 2.97
N ALA A 495 16.63 -26.85 4.15
CA ALA A 495 15.19 -26.92 4.44
C ALA A 495 14.39 -25.90 3.60
N HIS A 496 14.92 -24.70 3.39
CA HIS A 496 14.30 -23.71 2.50
C HIS A 496 14.28 -24.19 1.04
N SER A 497 15.29 -24.94 0.58
CA SER A 497 15.31 -25.52 -0.77
C SER A 497 14.32 -26.67 -0.99
N SER A 498 13.98 -27.45 0.04
CA SER A 498 13.15 -28.66 -0.09
C SER A 498 11.62 -28.44 0.07
N ASN A 499 11.18 -27.17 0.17
CA ASN A 499 9.76 -26.81 0.24
C ASN A 499 8.96 -27.10 -1.05
N SER A 500 9.58 -27.60 -2.11
CA SER A 500 8.95 -27.90 -3.42
C SER A 500 8.89 -29.40 -3.74
N GLY A 501 8.23 -30.18 -2.88
CA GLY A 501 7.86 -31.58 -3.18
C GLY A 501 9.05 -32.54 -3.28
N GLY A 502 9.88 -32.57 -2.23
CA GLY A 502 11.25 -33.05 -2.31
C GLY A 502 11.49 -34.50 -2.73
N THR A 503 12.55 -34.66 -3.52
CA THR A 503 13.11 -35.93 -4.01
C THR A 503 13.90 -36.68 -2.92
N PRO A 504 14.18 -38.00 -3.10
CA PRO A 504 15.04 -38.76 -2.18
C PRO A 504 16.47 -38.20 -2.03
N ILE A 505 16.94 -37.42 -3.02
CA ILE A 505 18.25 -36.78 -3.02
C ILE A 505 18.28 -35.60 -2.03
N GLU A 506 17.23 -34.78 -2.01
CA GLU A 506 17.07 -33.68 -1.04
C GLU A 506 16.99 -34.20 0.39
N HIS A 507 16.24 -35.28 0.63
CA HIS A 507 16.20 -35.88 1.97
C HIS A 507 17.60 -36.32 2.44
N ARG A 508 18.41 -36.87 1.54
CA ARG A 508 19.81 -37.25 1.83
C ARG A 508 20.71 -36.02 2.06
N ALA A 509 20.49 -34.93 1.32
CA ALA A 509 21.20 -33.67 1.51
C ALA A 509 20.83 -33.02 2.86
N LEU A 510 19.55 -32.99 3.21
CA LEU A 510 19.05 -32.49 4.50
C LEU A 510 19.61 -33.30 5.68
N VAL A 511 19.71 -34.63 5.56
CA VAL A 511 20.35 -35.48 6.58
C VAL A 511 21.87 -35.24 6.67
N ALA A 512 22.55 -34.93 5.56
CA ALA A 512 23.95 -34.55 5.57
C ALA A 512 24.18 -33.19 6.26
N ALA A 513 23.35 -32.18 5.93
CA ALA A 513 23.33 -30.89 6.61
C ALA A 513 23.02 -31.03 8.11
N ALA A 514 22.04 -31.85 8.48
CA ALA A 514 21.70 -32.14 9.88
C ALA A 514 22.91 -32.68 10.68
N ARG A 515 23.66 -33.61 10.09
CA ARG A 515 24.89 -34.14 10.71
C ARG A 515 26.02 -33.11 10.76
N SER A 516 26.20 -32.29 9.72
CA SER A 516 27.17 -31.18 9.67
C SER A 516 26.92 -30.18 10.81
N SER A 517 25.73 -29.57 10.83
CA SER A 517 25.30 -28.59 11.81
C SER A 517 25.28 -29.13 13.25
N PHE A 518 24.92 -30.41 13.44
CA PHE A 518 25.00 -31.03 14.77
C PHE A 518 26.45 -31.21 15.25
N SER A 519 27.39 -31.61 14.36
CA SER A 519 28.82 -31.64 14.72
C SER A 519 29.31 -30.23 15.05
N LYS A 520 29.10 -29.25 14.16
CA LYS A 520 29.47 -27.84 14.37
C LYS A 520 28.98 -27.31 15.73
N LEU A 521 27.70 -27.54 16.05
CA LEU A 521 27.11 -27.15 17.34
C LEU A 521 27.81 -27.83 18.51
N MET A 522 28.06 -29.15 18.44
CA MET A 522 28.74 -29.89 19.50
C MET A 522 30.21 -29.49 19.66
N ASP A 523 30.91 -29.22 18.57
CA ASP A 523 32.32 -28.79 18.54
C ASP A 523 32.49 -27.37 19.11
N HIS A 524 31.50 -26.48 18.94
CA HIS A 524 31.43 -25.19 19.63
C HIS A 524 31.03 -25.32 21.10
N LEU A 525 30.00 -26.12 21.44
CA LEU A 525 29.59 -26.33 22.83
C LEU A 525 30.69 -27.01 23.67
N ALA A 526 31.51 -27.88 23.08
CA ALA A 526 32.66 -28.52 23.72
C ALA A 526 33.72 -27.51 24.22
N GLN A 527 33.81 -26.32 23.62
CA GLN A 527 34.74 -25.27 24.02
C GLN A 527 34.28 -24.59 25.33
N PHE A 528 32.97 -24.43 25.51
CA PHE A 528 32.38 -23.90 26.75
C PHE A 528 32.37 -24.93 27.89
N PHE A 529 32.31 -26.23 27.56
CA PHE A 529 32.32 -27.34 28.54
C PHE A 529 33.59 -28.20 28.39
N PRO A 530 34.78 -27.70 28.75
CA PRO A 530 36.06 -28.35 28.48
C PRO A 530 36.17 -29.74 29.12
N SER A 531 35.98 -30.77 28.29
CA SER A 531 36.13 -32.16 28.70
C SER A 531 37.59 -32.50 28.97
N VAL A 532 37.85 -33.31 30.01
CA VAL A 532 39.17 -33.95 30.18
C VAL A 532 39.45 -34.79 28.93
N LYS A 533 40.60 -34.58 28.27
CA LYS A 533 40.99 -35.23 27.00
C LYS A 533 40.79 -36.76 27.07
N LEU A 534 39.71 -37.28 26.50
CA LEU A 534 39.61 -38.70 26.21
C LEU A 534 40.49 -39.00 24.99
N GLN A 535 41.44 -39.91 25.16
CA GLN A 535 42.20 -40.51 24.07
C GLN A 535 41.22 -41.11 23.04
N PRO A 536 41.43 -40.99 21.71
CA PRO A 536 40.44 -41.40 20.70
C PRO A 536 40.00 -42.86 20.84
N VAL A 537 38.80 -43.09 21.38
CA VAL A 537 38.33 -44.43 21.77
C VAL A 537 37.76 -45.20 20.58
N ALA A 538 38.62 -45.59 19.63
CA ALA A 538 38.28 -46.59 18.59
C ALA A 538 37.76 -47.93 19.18
N ALA A 539 37.99 -48.15 20.47
CA ALA A 539 37.47 -49.26 21.26
C ALA A 539 35.98 -49.13 21.67
N LEU A 540 35.27 -48.04 21.31
CA LEU A 540 33.81 -47.92 21.47
C LEU A 540 33.00 -48.64 20.37
N ARG A 541 33.67 -49.31 19.42
CA ARG A 541 33.02 -50.35 18.59
C ARG A 541 32.36 -51.39 19.52
N ASP A 542 31.03 -51.50 19.46
CA ASP A 542 30.23 -52.23 20.46
C ASP A 542 30.33 -53.77 20.42
N ARG A 543 31.39 -54.31 19.79
CA ARG A 543 31.80 -55.72 19.87
C ARG A 543 32.03 -56.22 21.31
N ARG A 544 32.06 -55.32 22.32
CA ARG A 544 32.32 -55.60 23.73
C ARG A 544 31.16 -55.25 24.69
N SER A 545 29.99 -54.81 24.21
CA SER A 545 28.79 -54.64 25.06
C SER A 545 28.54 -55.87 25.94
N LEU A 546 28.11 -55.67 27.20
CA LEU A 546 27.87 -56.79 28.12
C LEU A 546 26.72 -57.67 27.62
N THR A 547 25.61 -57.07 27.18
CA THR A 547 24.48 -57.81 26.57
C THR A 547 24.95 -58.50 25.30
N GLY A 548 25.65 -57.79 24.41
CA GLY A 548 26.20 -58.35 23.17
C GLY A 548 27.28 -59.42 23.38
N ARG A 549 27.92 -59.51 24.57
CA ARG A 549 28.79 -60.63 24.95
C ARG A 549 27.99 -61.77 25.57
N LEU A 550 27.03 -61.47 26.44
CA LEU A 550 26.16 -62.44 27.10
C LEU A 550 25.29 -63.19 26.09
N THR A 551 24.64 -62.49 25.14
CA THR A 551 23.87 -63.13 24.07
C THR A 551 24.76 -63.97 23.16
N ARG A 552 25.95 -63.50 22.77
CA ARG A 552 26.92 -64.32 22.00
C ARG A 552 27.63 -65.40 22.83
N SER A 553 27.50 -65.46 24.15
CA SER A 553 27.92 -66.63 24.95
C SER A 553 26.77 -67.59 25.23
N LEU A 554 25.56 -67.08 25.45
CA LEU A 554 24.34 -67.88 25.55
C LEU A 554 24.03 -68.56 24.22
N ALA A 555 24.09 -67.85 23.10
CA ALA A 555 23.95 -68.43 21.76
C ALA A 555 24.96 -69.56 21.55
N ARG A 556 26.26 -69.35 21.79
CA ARG A 556 27.29 -70.41 21.64
C ARG A 556 27.21 -71.55 22.67
N LEU A 557 26.59 -71.33 23.83
CA LEU A 557 26.27 -72.43 24.76
C LEU A 557 25.05 -73.22 24.24
N LEU A 558 24.00 -72.54 23.81
CA LEU A 558 22.78 -73.13 23.27
C LEU A 558 23.01 -73.82 21.92
N GLU A 559 23.89 -73.31 21.06
CA GLU A 559 24.33 -73.94 19.81
C GLU A 559 25.04 -75.29 20.09
N GLY A 560 25.68 -75.43 21.26
CA GLY A 560 26.33 -76.67 21.70
C GLY A 560 25.48 -77.62 22.54
N MET A 561 24.22 -77.27 22.87
CA MET A 561 23.30 -78.10 23.67
C MET A 561 22.26 -78.79 22.78
N ASN A 562 21.99 -80.06 23.02
CA ASN A 562 20.96 -80.81 22.29
C ASN A 562 19.55 -80.27 22.59
N VAL A 563 18.60 -80.52 21.70
CA VAL A 563 17.20 -80.04 21.85
C VAL A 563 16.54 -80.60 23.12
N VAL A 564 16.88 -81.83 23.51
CA VAL A 564 16.42 -82.44 24.77
C VAL A 564 16.96 -81.70 26.00
N GLU A 565 18.23 -81.28 25.97
CA GLU A 565 18.89 -80.56 27.08
C GLU A 565 18.41 -79.10 27.19
N LYS A 566 18.05 -78.47 26.06
CA LYS A 566 17.37 -77.16 26.06
C LYS A 566 16.03 -77.21 26.79
N ASN A 567 15.29 -78.31 26.63
CA ASN A 567 14.02 -78.55 27.32
C ASN A 567 14.20 -79.07 28.75
N SER A 568 15.42 -79.38 29.20
CA SER A 568 15.73 -79.82 30.57
C SER A 568 16.35 -78.73 31.45
N LEU A 569 16.22 -77.46 31.08
CA LEU A 569 16.48 -76.32 31.98
C LEU A 569 15.32 -76.17 33.00
N VAL A 570 15.19 -77.17 33.86
CA VAL A 570 14.26 -77.18 35.01
C VAL A 570 14.52 -75.95 35.87
N SER A 571 13.51 -75.10 36.05
CA SER A 571 13.62 -73.90 36.87
C SER A 571 13.91 -74.24 38.33
N SER A 572 14.50 -73.29 39.08
CA SER A 572 14.72 -73.49 40.52
C SER A 572 13.41 -73.72 41.31
N GLN A 573 12.26 -73.34 40.74
CA GLN A 573 10.95 -73.57 41.32
C GLN A 573 10.46 -75.00 41.05
N GLU A 574 10.57 -75.49 39.81
CA GLU A 574 10.23 -76.88 39.45
C GLU A 574 11.15 -77.88 40.15
N LEU A 575 12.45 -77.58 40.28
CA LEU A 575 13.40 -78.42 41.03
C LEU A 575 13.02 -78.52 42.53
N MET A 576 12.54 -77.41 43.12
CA MET A 576 12.05 -77.39 44.49
C MET A 576 10.74 -78.17 44.66
N VAL A 577 9.82 -78.10 43.68
CA VAL A 577 8.59 -78.90 43.68
C VAL A 577 8.91 -80.39 43.51
N ALA A 578 9.83 -80.76 42.60
CA ALA A 578 10.28 -82.14 42.43
C ALA A 578 10.93 -82.69 43.71
N LEU A 579 11.73 -81.89 44.42
CA LEU A 579 12.31 -82.25 45.71
C LEU A 579 11.23 -82.44 46.79
N GLN A 580 10.25 -81.54 46.87
CA GLN A 580 9.12 -81.64 47.80
C GLN A 580 8.28 -82.91 47.54
N ASN A 581 7.96 -83.18 46.28
CA ASN A 581 7.23 -84.39 45.88
C ASN A 581 8.02 -85.66 46.22
N HIS A 582 9.33 -85.72 45.92
CA HIS A 582 10.17 -86.88 46.23
C HIS A 582 10.28 -87.14 47.75
N ILE A 583 10.23 -86.09 48.58
CA ILE A 583 10.22 -86.23 50.04
C ILE A 583 8.85 -86.75 50.52
N LEU A 584 7.74 -86.25 49.95
CA LEU A 584 6.40 -86.78 50.20
C LEU A 584 6.28 -88.27 49.83
N ASP A 585 6.71 -88.64 48.61
CA ASP A 585 6.82 -90.02 48.14
C ASP A 585 7.63 -90.90 49.11
N PHE A 586 8.77 -90.41 49.58
CA PHE A 586 9.63 -91.16 50.50
C PHE A 586 8.95 -91.36 51.86
N ILE A 587 8.30 -90.34 52.41
CA ILE A 587 7.53 -90.44 53.66
C ILE A 587 6.36 -91.42 53.51
N GLN A 588 5.64 -91.40 52.39
CA GLN A 588 4.54 -92.34 52.11
C GLN A 588 5.03 -93.80 52.03
N ARG A 589 6.15 -94.05 51.33
CA ARG A 589 6.77 -95.39 51.25
C ARG A 589 7.30 -95.86 52.61
N LEU A 590 7.92 -94.97 53.39
CA LEU A 590 8.35 -95.27 54.76
C LEU A 590 7.15 -95.63 55.65
N HIS A 591 6.02 -94.95 55.46
CA HIS A 591 4.78 -95.21 56.21
C HIS A 591 4.15 -96.55 55.84
N SER A 592 4.12 -96.96 54.54
CA SER A 592 3.63 -98.30 54.17
C SER A 592 4.51 -99.38 54.78
N VAL A 593 5.85 -99.27 54.67
CA VAL A 593 6.79 -100.23 55.24
C VAL A 593 6.68 -100.32 56.77
N GLU A 594 6.39 -99.21 57.47
CA GLU A 594 6.13 -99.22 58.92
C GLU A 594 4.75 -99.81 59.27
N ILE A 595 3.73 -99.70 58.41
CA ILE A 595 2.45 -100.41 58.56
C ILE A 595 2.65 -101.91 58.32
N GLU A 596 3.31 -102.30 57.23
CA GLU A 596 3.65 -103.67 56.86
C GLU A 596 4.49 -104.33 57.99
N ARG A 597 5.47 -103.61 58.55
CA ARG A 597 6.23 -104.06 59.72
C ARG A 597 5.35 -104.29 60.95
N ARG A 598 4.36 -103.43 61.21
CA ARG A 598 3.42 -103.62 62.34
C ARG A 598 2.48 -104.80 62.10
N GLN A 599 2.00 -104.98 60.87
CA GLN A 599 1.22 -106.15 60.46
C GLN A 599 2.03 -107.44 60.64
N LEU A 600 3.25 -107.50 60.09
CA LEU A 600 4.19 -108.61 60.25
C LEU A 600 4.55 -108.90 61.72
N LEU A 601 4.60 -107.87 62.59
CA LEU A 601 4.79 -108.07 64.03
C LEU A 601 3.54 -108.66 64.71
N THR A 602 2.33 -108.27 64.30
CA THR A 602 1.10 -108.94 64.77
C THR A 602 0.95 -110.36 64.22
N GLU A 603 1.37 -110.59 62.97
CA GLU A 603 1.42 -111.93 62.36
C GLU A 603 2.49 -112.80 63.03
N LEU A 604 3.66 -112.28 63.40
CA LEU A 604 4.64 -112.99 64.22
C LEU A 604 4.09 -113.32 65.62
N GLY A 605 3.25 -112.45 66.20
CA GLY A 605 2.50 -112.74 67.42
C GLY A 605 1.56 -113.93 67.25
N ASN A 606 0.76 -113.92 66.19
CA ASN A 606 -0.20 -114.98 65.85
C ASN A 606 0.51 -116.29 65.42
N LEU A 607 1.64 -116.21 64.72
CA LEU A 607 2.47 -117.36 64.37
C LEU A 607 3.18 -117.92 65.61
N LYS A 608 3.54 -117.09 66.60
CA LYS A 608 4.09 -117.58 67.86
C LYS A 608 3.05 -118.32 68.71
N THR A 609 1.77 -117.91 68.67
CA THR A 609 0.68 -118.68 69.30
C THR A 609 0.29 -119.91 68.49
N GLN A 610 0.36 -119.88 67.15
CA GLN A 610 0.16 -121.06 66.31
C GLN A 610 1.31 -122.08 66.45
N ILE A 611 2.58 -121.65 66.50
CA ILE A 611 3.74 -122.54 66.72
C ILE A 611 3.68 -123.19 68.11
N ALA A 612 3.14 -122.52 69.11
CA ALA A 612 2.83 -123.13 70.41
C ALA A 612 1.76 -124.24 70.34
N GLY A 613 0.92 -124.27 69.29
CA GLY A 613 0.00 -125.37 68.99
C GLY A 613 0.52 -126.39 67.96
N LEU A 614 1.43 -125.96 67.07
CA LEU A 614 1.96 -126.74 65.95
C LEU A 614 3.30 -127.45 66.24
N GLY A 615 3.74 -127.46 67.50
CA GLY A 615 4.82 -128.36 67.97
C GLY A 615 4.46 -129.86 67.97
N SER A 616 3.53 -130.28 67.10
CA SER A 616 2.91 -131.60 67.05
C SER A 616 2.91 -132.26 65.65
N ALA A 617 3.24 -131.54 64.56
CA ALA A 617 3.29 -132.12 63.21
C ALA A 617 4.19 -131.33 62.23
N ALA A 618 5.18 -132.00 61.61
CA ALA A 618 5.98 -131.46 60.50
C ALA A 618 6.74 -132.58 59.72
N GLU A 619 6.65 -132.62 58.38
CA GLU A 619 7.67 -133.20 57.44
C GLU A 619 7.32 -133.00 55.93
N ALA A 620 8.33 -133.09 55.02
CA ALA A 620 8.29 -133.15 53.51
C ALA A 620 7.91 -131.86 52.68
N ALA A 621 8.40 -131.51 51.46
CA ALA A 621 9.39 -132.04 50.44
C ALA A 621 9.94 -130.93 49.43
N ASP A 622 10.51 -131.28 48.24
CA ASP A 622 11.26 -130.45 47.21
C ASP A 622 11.05 -130.97 45.73
N GLY A 623 11.47 -130.45 44.53
CA GLY A 623 12.33 -129.34 44.05
C GLY A 623 12.59 -129.29 42.49
N SER A 624 13.65 -128.56 42.02
CA SER A 624 14.28 -128.49 40.64
C SER A 624 13.59 -127.70 39.47
N GLY A 625 14.21 -127.32 38.31
CA GLY A 625 15.64 -127.28 37.87
C GLY A 625 15.98 -126.93 36.36
N ASP A 626 16.43 -125.69 36.05
CA ASP A 626 17.29 -125.16 34.92
C ASP A 626 16.95 -125.22 33.37
N ARG A 627 17.89 -124.78 32.48
CA ARG A 627 17.72 -124.19 31.09
C ARG A 627 18.60 -124.76 29.93
N PRO A 628 18.34 -124.39 28.63
CA PRO A 628 19.35 -123.67 27.76
C PRO A 628 18.80 -122.69 26.65
N ILE A 629 19.58 -122.38 25.57
CA ILE A 629 19.56 -121.11 24.72
C ILE A 629 19.33 -121.33 23.18
N LYS A 630 18.96 -120.30 22.37
CA LYS A 630 18.84 -120.32 20.86
C LYS A 630 19.08 -118.98 20.09
N PHE A 631 19.03 -119.02 18.73
CA PHE A 631 19.50 -118.02 17.73
C PHE A 631 18.49 -116.92 17.25
N VAL A 632 18.95 -116.00 16.37
CA VAL A 632 18.19 -114.89 15.73
C VAL A 632 17.38 -115.34 14.48
N VAL A 633 16.30 -114.62 14.16
CA VAL A 633 15.20 -115.05 13.25
C VAL A 633 15.06 -114.17 11.99
N MET A 634 14.67 -114.78 10.87
CA MET A 634 14.54 -114.20 9.52
C MET A 634 13.61 -112.98 9.43
N ASP A 635 12.48 -113.00 10.16
CA ASP A 635 11.41 -111.98 10.14
C ASP A 635 11.90 -110.54 10.40
N LYS A 636 13.09 -110.38 10.99
CA LYS A 636 13.70 -109.08 11.24
C LYS A 636 14.34 -108.47 10.00
N PHE A 637 14.82 -109.27 9.06
CA PHE A 637 15.43 -108.79 7.82
C PHE A 637 14.36 -108.31 6.83
N GLU A 638 13.31 -109.10 6.64
CA GLU A 638 12.22 -108.78 5.70
C GLU A 638 11.48 -107.49 6.07
N LYS A 639 11.34 -107.18 7.37
CA LYS A 639 10.80 -105.90 7.85
C LYS A 639 11.66 -104.71 7.44
N VAL A 640 12.98 -104.79 7.57
CA VAL A 640 13.90 -103.70 7.14
C VAL A 640 13.83 -103.48 5.62
N CYS A 641 13.70 -104.55 4.83
CA CYS A 641 13.50 -104.43 3.38
C CYS A 641 12.18 -103.73 3.02
N ASN A 642 11.09 -104.01 3.75
CA ASN A 642 9.80 -103.34 3.56
C ASN A 642 9.83 -101.87 4.01
N GLU A 643 10.41 -101.57 5.18
CA GLU A 643 10.58 -100.20 5.68
C GLU A 643 11.43 -99.34 4.73
N LEU A 644 12.47 -99.91 4.10
CA LEU A 644 13.29 -99.24 3.10
C LEU A 644 12.52 -98.98 1.80
N ASN A 645 11.70 -99.93 1.34
CA ASN A 645 10.84 -99.78 0.17
C ASN A 645 9.77 -98.69 0.38
N GLU A 646 9.19 -98.60 1.58
CA GLU A 646 8.33 -97.48 1.94
C GLU A 646 9.08 -96.15 2.07
N ALA A 647 10.30 -96.14 2.60
CA ALA A 647 11.11 -94.93 2.67
C ALA A 647 11.41 -94.38 1.27
N LEU A 648 11.77 -95.24 0.31
CA LEU A 648 11.97 -94.87 -1.09
C LEU A 648 10.70 -94.30 -1.72
N LYS A 649 9.51 -94.89 -1.46
CA LYS A 649 8.23 -94.34 -1.92
C LYS A 649 7.92 -92.97 -1.32
N ARG A 650 8.20 -92.79 -0.02
CA ARG A 650 8.06 -91.49 0.68
C ARG A 650 9.04 -90.43 0.15
N GLU A 651 10.23 -90.83 -0.28
CA GLU A 651 11.19 -89.92 -0.93
C GLU A 651 10.75 -89.55 -2.36
N GLN A 652 10.27 -90.50 -3.15
CA GLN A 652 9.75 -90.24 -4.50
C GLN A 652 8.55 -89.28 -4.50
N THR A 653 7.61 -89.41 -3.55
CA THR A 653 6.51 -88.44 -3.42
C THR A 653 6.98 -87.08 -2.93
N ALA A 654 7.96 -87.01 -2.03
CA ALA A 654 8.58 -85.75 -1.63
C ALA A 654 9.29 -85.04 -2.81
N GLN A 655 10.01 -85.79 -3.67
CA GLN A 655 10.64 -85.25 -4.87
C GLN A 655 9.60 -84.72 -5.88
N GLN A 656 8.45 -85.40 -6.06
CA GLN A 656 7.35 -84.91 -6.88
C GLN A 656 6.76 -83.59 -6.33
N ILE A 657 6.54 -83.50 -5.02
CA ILE A 657 6.03 -82.28 -4.37
C ILE A 657 7.03 -81.12 -4.50
N LEU A 658 8.33 -81.38 -4.33
CA LEU A 658 9.38 -80.36 -4.51
C LEU A 658 9.45 -79.84 -5.96
N ASN A 659 9.28 -80.71 -6.95
CA ASN A 659 9.25 -80.30 -8.36
C ASN A 659 8.02 -79.44 -8.68
N GLU A 660 6.85 -79.80 -8.17
CA GLU A 660 5.63 -78.99 -8.37
C GLU A 660 5.69 -77.66 -7.58
N GLN A 661 6.24 -77.63 -6.37
CA GLN A 661 6.53 -76.38 -5.64
C GLN A 661 7.53 -75.49 -6.39
N SER A 662 8.59 -76.06 -6.96
CA SER A 662 9.58 -75.33 -7.79
C SER A 662 8.92 -74.70 -9.02
N LYS A 663 8.05 -75.44 -9.69
CA LYS A 663 7.26 -74.96 -10.84
C LYS A 663 6.27 -73.85 -10.45
N GLN A 664 5.59 -73.99 -9.32
CA GLN A 664 4.70 -72.94 -8.78
C GLN A 664 5.46 -71.68 -8.39
N LEU A 665 6.67 -71.82 -7.83
CA LEU A 665 7.56 -70.67 -7.58
C LEU A 665 7.99 -69.98 -8.88
N GLN A 666 8.37 -70.74 -9.92
CA GLN A 666 8.71 -70.18 -11.24
C GLN A 666 7.53 -69.42 -11.87
N GLU A 667 6.30 -69.96 -11.78
CA GLU A 667 5.11 -69.25 -12.26
C GLU A 667 4.83 -67.97 -11.45
N LEU A 668 4.98 -68.01 -10.12
CA LEU A 668 4.84 -66.82 -9.28
C LEU A 668 5.91 -65.77 -9.56
N THR A 669 7.17 -66.17 -9.86
CA THR A 669 8.22 -65.25 -10.31
C THR A 669 7.84 -64.60 -11.64
N LEU A 670 7.43 -65.36 -12.66
CA LEU A 670 7.05 -64.81 -13.96
C LEU A 670 5.82 -63.88 -13.86
N ARG A 671 4.86 -64.20 -12.99
CA ARG A 671 3.73 -63.31 -12.67
C ARG A 671 4.18 -62.03 -11.96
N LEU A 672 5.21 -62.09 -11.11
CA LEU A 672 5.78 -60.92 -10.44
C LEU A 672 6.56 -60.03 -11.43
N ASP A 673 7.39 -60.61 -12.30
CA ASP A 673 8.09 -59.89 -13.37
C ASP A 673 7.09 -59.17 -14.31
N LEU A 674 5.95 -59.81 -14.61
CA LEU A 674 4.87 -59.21 -15.39
C LEU A 674 4.16 -58.07 -14.63
N CYS A 675 3.96 -58.21 -13.32
CA CYS A 675 3.41 -57.14 -12.48
C CYS A 675 4.36 -55.94 -12.38
N ASP A 676 5.67 -56.17 -12.24
CA ASP A 676 6.69 -55.12 -12.15
C ASP A 676 6.86 -54.38 -13.48
N THR A 677 6.93 -55.10 -14.61
CA THR A 677 6.99 -54.47 -15.95
C THR A 677 5.74 -53.66 -16.28
N GLN A 678 4.53 -54.17 -15.97
CA GLN A 678 3.31 -53.38 -16.06
C GLN A 678 3.27 -52.21 -15.07
N GLY A 679 3.88 -52.36 -13.88
CA GLY A 679 4.03 -51.30 -12.89
C GLY A 679 4.87 -50.15 -13.41
N VAL A 680 6.00 -50.44 -14.05
CA VAL A 680 6.86 -49.45 -14.72
C VAL A 680 6.11 -48.76 -15.87
N GLN A 681 5.37 -49.50 -16.71
CA GLN A 681 4.59 -48.90 -17.81
C GLN A 681 3.45 -47.99 -17.30
N ARG A 682 2.75 -48.39 -16.23
CA ARG A 682 1.75 -47.54 -15.56
C ARG A 682 2.41 -46.29 -14.96
N GLN A 683 3.58 -46.42 -14.34
CA GLN A 683 4.30 -45.28 -13.77
C GLN A 683 4.81 -44.31 -14.85
N GLN A 684 5.26 -44.82 -16.00
CA GLN A 684 5.64 -44.03 -17.17
C GLN A 684 4.46 -43.24 -17.72
N THR A 685 3.35 -43.91 -18.07
CA THR A 685 2.14 -43.24 -18.58
C THR A 685 1.52 -42.26 -17.58
N LEU A 686 1.57 -42.55 -16.27
CA LEU A 686 1.19 -41.58 -15.23
C LEU A 686 2.13 -40.37 -15.18
N SER A 687 3.44 -40.55 -15.39
CA SER A 687 4.40 -39.44 -15.43
C SER A 687 4.23 -38.57 -16.68
N GLU A 688 3.96 -39.17 -17.84
CA GLU A 688 3.63 -38.46 -19.09
C GLU A 688 2.33 -37.66 -18.95
N ALA A 689 1.29 -38.26 -18.38
CA ALA A 689 0.04 -37.56 -18.07
C ALA A 689 0.24 -36.44 -17.05
N MET A 690 1.10 -36.63 -16.04
CA MET A 690 1.44 -35.58 -15.07
C MET A 690 2.21 -34.42 -15.71
N ILE A 691 3.13 -34.69 -16.65
CA ILE A 691 3.84 -33.67 -17.43
C ILE A 691 2.83 -32.89 -18.29
N GLY A 692 2.01 -33.56 -19.10
CA GLY A 692 1.00 -32.90 -19.94
C GLY A 692 -0.04 -32.10 -19.15
N LEU A 693 -0.42 -32.56 -17.95
CA LEU A 693 -1.27 -31.80 -17.02
C LEU A 693 -0.54 -30.57 -16.43
N SER A 694 0.78 -30.62 -16.25
CA SER A 694 1.57 -29.47 -15.81
C SER A 694 1.73 -28.42 -16.92
N GLU A 695 1.95 -28.86 -18.16
CA GLU A 695 1.99 -27.99 -19.35
C GLU A 695 0.64 -27.32 -19.58
N MET A 696 -0.46 -28.08 -19.63
CA MET A 696 -1.82 -27.55 -19.77
C MET A 696 -2.20 -26.57 -18.65
N LYS A 697 -1.67 -26.76 -17.43
CA LYS A 697 -1.87 -25.85 -16.28
C LYS A 697 -1.09 -24.54 -16.44
N ASP A 698 0.11 -24.58 -16.99
CA ASP A 698 0.90 -23.37 -17.26
C ASP A 698 0.43 -22.63 -18.53
N ASP A 699 -0.11 -23.33 -19.52
CA ASP A 699 -0.87 -22.75 -20.63
C ASP A 699 -2.15 -22.06 -20.14
N LEU A 700 -2.90 -22.69 -19.23
CA LEU A 700 -4.05 -22.06 -18.59
C LEU A 700 -3.63 -20.79 -17.84
N ARG A 701 -2.52 -20.81 -17.10
CA ARG A 701 -1.97 -19.62 -16.41
C ARG A 701 -1.58 -18.51 -17.39
N ARG A 702 -0.95 -18.84 -18.53
CA ARG A 702 -0.62 -17.87 -19.60
C ARG A 702 -1.89 -17.24 -20.19
N ARG A 703 -2.86 -18.07 -20.60
CA ARG A 703 -4.18 -17.63 -21.10
C ARG A 703 -4.93 -16.76 -20.08
N GLU A 704 -4.83 -17.07 -18.79
CA GLU A 704 -5.46 -16.29 -17.73
C GLU A 704 -4.75 -14.94 -17.49
N GLN A 705 -3.45 -14.83 -17.74
CA GLN A 705 -2.73 -13.54 -17.73
C GLN A 705 -3.12 -12.68 -18.95
N GLU A 706 -3.15 -13.28 -20.15
CA GLU A 706 -3.65 -12.63 -21.38
C GLU A 706 -5.09 -12.12 -21.19
N LEU A 707 -5.98 -12.93 -20.62
CA LEU A 707 -7.37 -12.57 -20.34
C LEU A 707 -7.48 -11.44 -19.30
N ARG A 708 -6.64 -11.42 -18.26
CA ARG A 708 -6.57 -10.28 -17.32
C ARG A 708 -6.13 -8.99 -18.03
N GLN A 709 -5.15 -9.07 -18.93
CA GLN A 709 -4.67 -7.93 -19.71
C GLN A 709 -5.74 -7.42 -20.69
N ALA A 710 -6.39 -8.31 -21.43
CA ALA A 710 -7.51 -7.98 -22.30
C ALA A 710 -8.68 -7.37 -21.51
N LYS A 711 -9.04 -7.93 -20.35
CA LYS A 711 -10.07 -7.35 -19.47
C LYS A 711 -9.72 -5.93 -19.00
N LYS A 712 -8.44 -5.66 -18.67
CA LYS A 712 -7.98 -4.30 -18.35
C LYS A 712 -8.12 -3.34 -19.53
N GLN A 713 -7.77 -3.79 -20.73
CA GLN A 713 -7.95 -3.00 -21.96
C GLN A 713 -9.43 -2.73 -22.26
N ILE A 714 -10.31 -3.74 -22.15
CA ILE A 714 -11.76 -3.58 -22.32
C ILE A 714 -12.33 -2.56 -21.33
N LEU A 715 -11.97 -2.64 -20.05
CA LEU A 715 -12.43 -1.66 -19.04
C LEU A 715 -11.93 -0.23 -19.33
N GLN A 716 -10.71 -0.08 -19.86
CA GLN A 716 -10.18 1.22 -20.30
C GLN A 716 -10.93 1.75 -21.54
N MET A 717 -11.17 0.90 -22.54
CA MET A 717 -11.94 1.27 -23.74
C MET A 717 -13.40 1.57 -23.42
N GLU A 718 -14.02 0.86 -22.48
CA GLU A 718 -15.35 1.17 -21.97
C GLU A 718 -15.41 2.52 -21.26
N PHE A 719 -14.41 2.84 -20.41
CA PHE A 719 -14.35 4.14 -19.75
C PHE A 719 -14.18 5.27 -20.77
N GLN A 720 -13.29 5.10 -21.75
CA GLN A 720 -13.12 6.05 -22.85
C GLN A 720 -14.41 6.18 -23.68
N ARG A 721 -15.08 5.08 -24.02
CA ARG A 721 -16.37 5.10 -24.75
C ARG A 721 -17.45 5.84 -23.95
N LYS A 722 -17.55 5.60 -22.63
CA LYS A 722 -18.51 6.26 -21.74
C LYS A 722 -18.23 7.77 -21.64
N SER A 723 -16.97 8.17 -21.49
CA SER A 723 -16.57 9.59 -21.45
C SER A 723 -16.75 10.30 -22.80
N LEU A 724 -16.47 9.64 -23.93
CA LEU A 724 -16.76 10.19 -25.25
C LEU A 724 -18.28 10.30 -25.48
N GLN A 725 -19.07 9.34 -25.00
CA GLN A 725 -20.53 9.37 -25.10
C GLN A 725 -21.16 10.49 -24.25
N THR A 726 -20.61 10.83 -23.07
CA THR A 726 -21.05 12.03 -22.33
C THR A 726 -20.64 13.29 -23.08
N ASN A 727 -19.37 13.43 -23.45
CA ASN A 727 -18.87 14.63 -24.12
C ASN A 727 -19.59 14.92 -25.44
N LEU A 728 -20.00 13.87 -26.17
CA LEU A 728 -20.77 13.96 -27.40
C LEU A 728 -22.19 14.46 -27.12
N ARG A 729 -22.92 13.85 -26.16
CA ARG A 729 -24.26 14.29 -25.78
C ARG A 729 -24.26 15.72 -25.23
N ASP A 730 -23.28 16.06 -24.41
CA ASP A 730 -23.17 17.39 -23.80
C ASP A 730 -22.85 18.46 -24.89
N ALA A 731 -22.18 18.05 -25.99
CA ALA A 731 -22.00 18.89 -27.19
C ALA A 731 -23.25 18.92 -28.10
N GLU A 732 -24.00 17.83 -28.23
CA GLU A 732 -25.31 17.81 -28.90
C GLU A 732 -26.30 18.74 -28.21
N GLU A 733 -26.36 18.72 -26.86
CA GLU A 733 -27.22 19.61 -26.07
C GLU A 733 -26.83 21.07 -26.26
N ALA A 734 -25.53 21.39 -26.24
CA ALA A 734 -25.03 22.75 -26.50
C ALA A 734 -25.29 23.23 -27.93
N LEU A 735 -25.17 22.36 -28.94
CA LEU A 735 -25.52 22.66 -30.33
C LEU A 735 -27.03 22.86 -30.49
N HIS A 736 -27.85 22.06 -29.81
CA HIS A 736 -29.30 22.15 -29.83
C HIS A 736 -29.82 23.41 -29.10
N THR A 737 -29.16 23.87 -28.03
CA THR A 737 -29.44 25.20 -27.46
C THR A 737 -29.03 26.32 -28.41
N ALA A 738 -27.83 26.28 -28.99
CA ALA A 738 -27.37 27.32 -29.92
C ALA A 738 -28.23 27.39 -31.20
N ALA A 739 -28.75 26.25 -31.69
CA ALA A 739 -29.71 26.21 -32.79
C ALA A 739 -31.03 26.91 -32.41
N LYS A 740 -31.57 26.63 -31.21
CA LYS A 740 -32.78 27.28 -30.71
C LYS A 740 -32.60 28.78 -30.47
N ASP A 741 -31.49 29.19 -29.86
CA ASP A 741 -31.20 30.61 -29.63
C ASP A 741 -31.13 31.38 -30.96
N LYS A 742 -30.55 30.76 -32.00
CA LYS A 742 -30.52 31.28 -33.37
C LYS A 742 -31.91 31.31 -34.03
N GLU A 743 -32.75 30.31 -33.82
CA GLU A 743 -34.14 30.29 -34.33
C GLU A 743 -35.00 31.38 -33.67
N ILE A 744 -34.86 31.56 -32.35
CA ILE A 744 -35.54 32.62 -31.58
C ILE A 744 -35.06 34.00 -32.06
N LEU A 745 -33.75 34.19 -32.25
CA LEU A 745 -33.18 35.42 -32.81
C LEU A 745 -33.68 35.70 -34.25
N ALA A 746 -33.72 34.68 -35.10
CA ALA A 746 -34.21 34.81 -36.48
C ALA A 746 -35.73 35.11 -36.53
N HIS A 747 -36.51 34.62 -35.56
CA HIS A 747 -37.91 35.00 -35.40
C HIS A 747 -38.02 36.47 -34.95
N TYR A 748 -37.30 36.87 -33.89
CA TYR A 748 -37.33 38.24 -33.38
C TYR A 748 -36.96 39.26 -34.47
N LEU A 749 -35.88 39.02 -35.20
CA LEU A 749 -35.44 39.91 -36.29
C LEU A 749 -36.47 40.02 -37.41
N LYS A 750 -37.16 38.93 -37.78
CA LYS A 750 -38.27 38.97 -38.76
C LYS A 750 -39.49 39.74 -38.25
N SER A 751 -39.79 39.63 -36.95
CA SER A 751 -40.90 40.38 -36.35
C SER A 751 -40.60 41.88 -36.29
N VAL A 752 -39.34 42.26 -36.01
CA VAL A 752 -38.85 43.65 -36.10
C VAL A 752 -38.84 44.16 -37.54
N GLU A 753 -38.39 43.35 -38.50
CA GLU A 753 -38.40 43.66 -39.94
C GLU A 753 -39.83 43.93 -40.44
N ALA A 754 -40.79 43.08 -40.08
CA ALA A 754 -42.20 43.24 -40.43
C ALA A 754 -42.80 44.52 -39.81
N ALA A 755 -42.55 44.80 -38.53
CA ALA A 755 -43.02 46.01 -37.87
C ALA A 755 -42.41 47.29 -38.47
N LEU A 756 -41.13 47.26 -38.85
CA LEU A 756 -40.46 48.40 -39.49
C LEU A 756 -40.98 48.64 -40.91
N GLU A 757 -41.28 47.58 -41.67
CA GLU A 757 -41.92 47.67 -42.98
C GLU A 757 -43.38 48.17 -42.88
N GLU A 758 -44.11 47.82 -41.82
CA GLU A 758 -45.46 48.38 -41.55
C GLU A 758 -45.39 49.89 -41.28
N VAL A 759 -44.50 50.34 -40.39
CA VAL A 759 -44.30 51.79 -40.14
C VAL A 759 -43.87 52.53 -41.42
N LYS A 760 -43.03 51.90 -42.26
CA LYS A 760 -42.65 52.43 -43.58
C LYS A 760 -43.84 52.53 -44.53
N GLN A 761 -44.75 51.56 -44.53
CA GLN A 761 -45.99 51.65 -45.32
C GLN A 761 -46.94 52.74 -44.80
N GLN A 762 -47.04 52.94 -43.49
CA GLN A 762 -47.82 54.02 -42.88
C GLN A 762 -47.23 55.40 -43.24
N LEU A 763 -45.91 55.56 -43.19
CA LEU A 763 -45.19 56.77 -43.63
C LEU A 763 -45.38 57.07 -45.13
N LEU A 764 -45.60 56.05 -45.96
CA LEU A 764 -45.84 56.20 -47.41
C LEU A 764 -47.28 56.57 -47.79
N HIS A 765 -48.22 56.66 -46.83
CA HIS A 765 -49.61 57.06 -47.09
C HIS A 765 -50.10 58.32 -46.32
N PRO A 766 -49.45 59.51 -46.43
CA PRO A 766 -49.84 60.68 -45.62
C PRO A 766 -51.20 61.33 -45.97
N GLN A 767 -51.88 60.91 -47.04
CA GLN A 767 -52.91 61.73 -47.72
C GLN A 767 -54.32 61.76 -47.09
N GLN A 768 -54.56 61.19 -45.89
CA GLN A 768 -55.92 61.11 -45.33
C GLN A 768 -56.14 61.70 -43.93
N SER A 769 -55.15 62.31 -43.28
CA SER A 769 -55.34 63.09 -42.04
C SER A 769 -54.68 64.46 -42.10
N GLY A 770 -55.50 65.52 -42.10
CA GLY A 770 -55.07 66.92 -42.06
C GLY A 770 -54.54 67.42 -40.71
N SER A 771 -53.92 66.54 -39.92
CA SER A 771 -53.17 66.84 -38.69
C SER A 771 -52.52 65.54 -38.20
N ALA A 772 -51.18 65.53 -38.02
CA ALA A 772 -50.40 64.65 -37.12
C ALA A 772 -48.89 64.50 -37.53
N THR A 773 -48.09 65.57 -37.45
CA THR A 773 -46.61 65.42 -37.30
C THR A 773 -46.21 65.02 -35.86
N SER A 774 -47.19 64.90 -34.97
CA SER A 774 -47.09 64.36 -33.61
C SER A 774 -46.97 62.83 -33.60
N ASP A 775 -47.84 62.13 -34.33
CA ASP A 775 -48.19 60.75 -33.99
C ASP A 775 -47.26 59.71 -34.62
N SER A 776 -46.65 59.99 -35.77
CA SER A 776 -45.73 59.06 -36.45
C SER A 776 -44.58 58.57 -35.55
N ALA A 777 -44.00 59.47 -34.74
CA ALA A 777 -42.96 59.11 -33.78
C ALA A 777 -43.48 58.20 -32.66
N ILE A 778 -44.71 58.44 -32.19
CA ILE A 778 -45.36 57.64 -31.14
C ILE A 778 -45.72 56.25 -31.68
N VAL A 779 -46.22 56.17 -32.92
CA VAL A 779 -46.56 54.91 -33.59
C VAL A 779 -45.31 54.05 -33.81
N MET A 780 -44.20 54.62 -34.28
CA MET A 780 -42.95 53.86 -34.47
C MET A 780 -42.42 53.29 -33.15
N SER A 781 -42.36 54.10 -32.08
CA SER A 781 -41.94 53.62 -30.76
C SER A 781 -42.88 52.53 -30.22
N LYS A 782 -44.19 52.70 -30.42
CA LYS A 782 -45.21 51.74 -29.97
C LYS A 782 -45.14 50.41 -30.73
N LEU A 783 -44.88 50.42 -32.05
CA LEU A 783 -44.72 49.19 -32.82
C LEU A 783 -43.43 48.47 -32.45
N LEU A 784 -42.27 49.14 -32.50
CA LEU A 784 -40.95 48.49 -32.37
C LEU A 784 -40.60 48.05 -30.93
N LEU A 785 -41.24 48.61 -29.90
CA LEU A 785 -41.14 48.15 -28.51
C LEU A 785 -42.39 47.40 -28.03
N SER A 786 -43.24 46.90 -28.95
CA SER A 786 -44.40 46.06 -28.58
C SER A 786 -43.94 44.84 -27.77
N THR A 787 -44.53 44.63 -26.59
CA THR A 787 -44.22 43.46 -25.74
C THR A 787 -44.46 42.14 -26.47
N ASP A 788 -45.42 42.12 -27.41
CA ASP A 788 -45.77 40.94 -28.22
C ASP A 788 -44.68 40.53 -29.23
N LEU A 789 -43.70 41.40 -29.52
CA LEU A 789 -42.51 41.06 -30.31
C LEU A 789 -41.48 40.26 -29.48
N ILE A 790 -41.60 40.25 -28.15
CA ILE A 790 -40.63 39.62 -27.24
C ILE A 790 -41.05 38.16 -27.00
N PRO A 791 -40.21 37.17 -27.37
CA PRO A 791 -40.52 35.76 -27.09
C PRO A 791 -40.70 35.51 -25.59
N GLN A 792 -41.80 34.86 -25.22
CA GLN A 792 -42.23 34.73 -23.81
C GLN A 792 -41.24 33.95 -22.92
N ASP A 793 -40.33 33.15 -23.52
CA ASP A 793 -39.23 32.45 -22.85
C ASP A 793 -38.05 33.36 -22.43
N ILE A 794 -38.35 34.58 -21.95
CA ILE A 794 -37.36 35.63 -21.57
C ILE A 794 -36.27 35.09 -20.62
N GLY A 795 -36.60 34.12 -19.77
CA GLY A 795 -35.66 33.46 -18.85
C GLY A 795 -34.50 32.69 -19.50
N LYS A 796 -34.46 32.58 -20.83
CA LYS A 796 -33.36 31.97 -21.60
C LYS A 796 -32.91 32.82 -22.80
N ALA A 797 -33.15 34.13 -22.81
CA ALA A 797 -32.67 35.01 -23.88
C ALA A 797 -31.14 34.93 -24.04
N GLY A 798 -30.67 34.44 -25.19
CA GLY A 798 -29.25 34.40 -25.54
C GLY A 798 -28.64 35.82 -25.60
N PRO A 799 -27.33 35.99 -25.36
CA PRO A 799 -26.69 37.31 -25.30
C PRO A 799 -26.82 38.09 -26.62
N GLU A 800 -26.91 37.38 -27.74
CA GLU A 800 -27.10 37.92 -29.08
C GLU A 800 -28.50 38.53 -29.26
N LEU A 801 -29.54 37.89 -28.70
CA LEU A 801 -30.91 38.43 -28.70
C LEU A 801 -31.00 39.71 -27.86
N ILE A 802 -30.37 39.73 -26.69
CA ILE A 802 -30.30 40.91 -25.82
C ILE A 802 -29.57 42.06 -26.52
N ALA A 803 -28.48 41.77 -27.25
CA ALA A 803 -27.76 42.78 -28.04
C ALA A 803 -28.63 43.36 -29.17
N CYS A 804 -29.41 42.53 -29.87
CA CYS A 804 -30.35 42.99 -30.89
C CYS A 804 -31.51 43.81 -30.30
N GLN A 805 -32.06 43.42 -29.15
CA GLN A 805 -33.10 44.20 -28.45
C GLN A 805 -32.59 45.60 -28.06
N ASN A 806 -31.37 45.69 -27.51
CA ASN A 806 -30.75 46.97 -27.17
C ASN A 806 -30.49 47.84 -28.40
N LEU A 807 -30.13 47.23 -29.55
CA LEU A 807 -29.93 47.95 -30.82
C LEU A 807 -31.25 48.52 -31.37
N VAL A 808 -32.36 47.76 -31.28
CA VAL A 808 -33.69 48.24 -31.70
C VAL A 808 -34.18 49.38 -30.80
N GLY A 809 -33.97 49.28 -29.48
CA GLY A 809 -34.25 50.39 -28.55
C GLY A 809 -33.48 51.65 -28.91
N ALA A 810 -32.14 51.56 -29.04
CA ALA A 810 -31.30 52.70 -29.39
C ALA A 810 -31.65 53.32 -30.76
N PHE A 811 -32.09 52.53 -31.74
CA PHE A 811 -32.59 53.05 -33.02
C PHE A 811 -33.86 53.89 -32.83
N VAL A 812 -34.81 53.42 -32.01
CA VAL A 812 -36.04 54.16 -31.70
C VAL A 812 -35.75 55.44 -30.92
N ASP A 813 -34.83 55.41 -29.96
CA ASP A 813 -34.43 56.60 -29.19
C ASP A 813 -33.84 57.68 -30.11
N VAL A 814 -32.92 57.30 -31.01
CA VAL A 814 -32.31 58.21 -32.00
C VAL A 814 -33.35 58.73 -33.00
N HIS A 815 -34.29 57.89 -33.45
CA HIS A 815 -35.39 58.33 -34.31
C HIS A 815 -36.32 59.32 -33.59
N HIS A 816 -36.66 59.06 -32.33
CA HIS A 816 -37.48 59.96 -31.51
C HIS A 816 -36.78 61.32 -31.31
N GLN A 817 -35.50 61.32 -30.94
CA GLN A 817 -34.68 62.54 -30.82
C GLN A 817 -34.57 63.32 -32.14
N SER A 818 -34.48 62.62 -33.26
CA SER A 818 -34.46 63.25 -34.59
C SER A 818 -35.80 63.91 -34.92
N MET A 819 -36.92 63.26 -34.62
CA MET A 819 -38.27 63.79 -34.86
C MET A 819 -38.62 64.97 -33.93
N THR A 820 -38.17 64.95 -32.66
CA THR A 820 -38.37 66.09 -31.77
C THR A 820 -37.51 67.30 -32.19
N ARG A 821 -36.26 67.10 -32.64
CA ARG A 821 -35.46 68.22 -33.18
C ARG A 821 -36.02 68.74 -34.51
N LEU A 822 -36.54 67.88 -35.38
CA LEU A 822 -37.21 68.31 -36.61
C LEU A 822 -38.42 69.20 -36.29
N ARG A 823 -39.25 68.81 -35.31
CA ARG A 823 -40.39 69.62 -34.85
C ARG A 823 -39.98 70.99 -34.32
N THR A 824 -38.93 71.08 -33.49
CA THR A 824 -38.47 72.39 -33.01
C THR A 824 -37.97 73.29 -34.15
N LEU A 825 -37.32 72.72 -35.17
CA LEU A 825 -36.93 73.47 -36.38
C LEU A 825 -38.14 73.90 -37.25
N GLU A 826 -39.23 73.13 -37.25
CA GLU A 826 -40.50 73.55 -37.87
C GLU A 826 -41.17 74.68 -37.09
N GLU A 827 -41.17 74.62 -35.75
CA GLU A 827 -41.68 75.68 -34.86
C GLU A 827 -40.86 76.96 -34.99
N GLU A 828 -39.52 76.87 -35.00
CA GLU A 828 -38.59 77.96 -35.31
C GLU A 828 -38.90 78.58 -36.70
N ARG A 829 -39.09 77.75 -37.74
CA ARG A 829 -39.44 78.20 -39.09
C ARG A 829 -40.79 78.92 -39.15
N VAL A 830 -41.81 78.41 -38.45
CA VAL A 830 -43.14 79.04 -38.39
C VAL A 830 -43.07 80.37 -37.64
N SER A 831 -42.33 80.43 -36.53
CA SER A 831 -42.08 81.67 -35.77
C SER A 831 -41.38 82.73 -36.64
N LEU A 832 -40.30 82.36 -37.33
CA LEU A 832 -39.60 83.24 -38.27
C LEU A 832 -40.53 83.73 -39.40
N HIS A 833 -41.40 82.86 -39.93
CA HIS A 833 -42.37 83.25 -40.96
C HIS A 833 -43.45 84.22 -40.41
N GLN A 834 -43.93 84.01 -39.18
CA GLN A 834 -44.84 84.94 -38.50
C GLN A 834 -44.19 86.31 -38.28
N HIS A 835 -42.93 86.33 -37.82
CA HIS A 835 -42.15 87.56 -37.63
C HIS A 835 -41.95 88.33 -38.95
N VAL A 836 -41.55 87.65 -40.03
CA VAL A 836 -41.47 88.23 -41.38
C VAL A 836 -42.82 88.78 -41.85
N ASN A 837 -43.93 88.12 -41.52
CA ASN A 837 -45.27 88.59 -41.89
C ASN A 837 -45.77 89.75 -41.00
N SER A 838 -45.27 89.91 -39.77
CA SER A 838 -45.48 91.14 -38.98
C SER A 838 -44.67 92.30 -39.52
N LEU A 839 -43.38 92.11 -39.81
CA LEU A 839 -42.55 93.14 -40.46
C LEU A 839 -43.15 93.61 -41.81
N LYS A 840 -43.72 92.69 -42.60
CA LYS A 840 -44.46 93.05 -43.83
C LYS A 840 -45.74 93.84 -43.57
N ARG A 841 -46.47 93.56 -42.49
CA ARG A 841 -47.66 94.34 -42.08
C ARG A 841 -47.25 95.73 -41.61
N GLU A 842 -46.28 95.85 -40.72
CA GLU A 842 -45.77 97.13 -40.23
C GLU A 842 -45.21 98.00 -41.35
N LEU A 843 -44.47 97.42 -42.31
CA LEU A 843 -44.00 98.14 -43.50
C LEU A 843 -45.16 98.56 -44.41
N SER A 844 -46.20 97.72 -44.56
CA SER A 844 -47.40 98.09 -45.32
C SER A 844 -48.15 99.23 -44.64
N ASP A 845 -48.34 99.17 -43.33
CA ASP A 845 -49.01 100.20 -42.53
C ASP A 845 -48.21 101.51 -42.55
N ALA A 846 -46.88 101.46 -42.55
CA ALA A 846 -46.02 102.64 -42.71
C ALA A 846 -46.21 103.30 -44.08
N VAL A 847 -46.19 102.51 -45.17
CA VAL A 847 -46.46 103.01 -46.53
C VAL A 847 -47.87 103.59 -46.67
N HIS A 848 -48.87 103.01 -45.99
CA HIS A 848 -50.23 103.57 -45.97
C HIS A 848 -50.34 104.90 -45.19
N ARG A 849 -49.46 105.15 -44.21
CA ARG A 849 -49.39 106.43 -43.48
C ARG A 849 -48.73 107.55 -44.31
N GLU A 850 -47.82 107.23 -45.22
CA GLU A 850 -47.21 108.22 -46.11
C GLU A 850 -48.12 108.61 -47.30
N TYR A 851 -49.05 107.74 -47.71
CA TYR A 851 -49.87 107.94 -48.92
C TYR A 851 -51.24 108.60 -48.71
N ASN A 852 -51.65 108.92 -47.48
CA ASN A 852 -52.93 109.58 -47.17
C ASN A 852 -52.77 110.64 -46.04
N PRO A 853 -52.57 111.93 -46.36
CA PRO A 853 -52.37 112.97 -45.35
C PRO A 853 -53.63 113.52 -44.67
N ASP A 854 -54.80 113.46 -45.33
CA ASP A 854 -55.99 114.24 -44.96
C ASP A 854 -57.28 113.40 -44.84
N LEU A 855 -57.79 113.23 -43.61
CA LEU A 855 -59.22 113.28 -43.22
C LEU A 855 -59.36 113.06 -41.69
N PRO A 856 -60.35 113.67 -40.99
CA PRO A 856 -60.30 113.83 -39.52
C PRO A 856 -61.15 112.87 -38.68
N THR A 857 -60.70 112.68 -37.44
CA THR A 857 -61.43 112.37 -36.17
C THR A 857 -62.90 111.92 -36.20
N HIS A 858 -63.20 110.79 -35.54
CA HIS A 858 -64.18 110.79 -34.42
C HIS A 858 -64.09 109.56 -33.49
N ASP A 859 -64.61 109.71 -32.26
CA ASP A 859 -64.63 108.70 -31.19
C ASP A 859 -65.82 107.70 -31.23
N ASN A 860 -65.69 106.67 -30.36
CA ASN A 860 -66.70 106.17 -29.41
C ASN A 860 -67.67 105.01 -29.74
N TYR A 861 -67.80 104.10 -28.74
CA TYR A 861 -68.88 103.14 -28.41
C TYR A 861 -69.25 102.05 -29.45
N ASP A 862 -69.58 100.79 -29.12
CA ASP A 862 -69.73 100.08 -27.82
C ASP A 862 -69.37 98.58 -27.97
N LEU A 863 -68.78 97.94 -26.93
CA LEU A 863 -69.41 96.87 -26.12
C LEU A 863 -68.42 96.20 -25.14
N VAL A 864 -68.91 95.86 -23.94
CA VAL A 864 -68.20 95.25 -22.80
C VAL A 864 -68.94 93.94 -22.46
N PRO A 865 -68.25 92.78 -22.25
CA PRO A 865 -67.67 92.37 -20.95
C PRO A 865 -66.16 92.06 -21.03
N SER A 866 -65.29 92.47 -20.10
CA SER A 866 -65.18 92.02 -18.68
C SER A 866 -64.82 90.52 -18.58
N ILE A 867 -63.68 90.13 -17.99
CA ILE A 867 -63.38 90.17 -16.55
C ILE A 867 -61.84 90.19 -16.27
N SER A 868 -61.40 90.93 -15.23
CA SER A 868 -60.08 90.96 -14.51
C SER A 868 -58.77 90.62 -15.27
N ARG A 869 -57.71 91.44 -15.34
CA ARG A 869 -57.18 92.57 -14.53
C ARG A 869 -56.55 92.24 -13.16
N SER A 870 -55.30 91.77 -13.17
CA SER A 870 -54.19 92.13 -12.25
C SER A 870 -52.88 91.41 -12.69
N ASP A 871 -51.67 91.96 -12.55
CA ASP A 871 -51.32 93.36 -12.31
C ASP A 871 -49.98 93.77 -12.97
N ILE A 872 -49.74 95.08 -13.00
CA ILE A 872 -48.70 95.78 -13.77
C ILE A 872 -47.28 95.56 -13.21
N SER A 873 -46.30 95.30 -14.09
CA SER A 873 -45.01 96.02 -14.06
C SER A 873 -44.26 95.95 -15.40
N TYR A 874 -44.02 97.10 -16.02
CA TYR A 874 -43.14 97.25 -17.19
C TYR A 874 -41.68 97.34 -16.74
N LYS A 875 -40.78 96.65 -17.46
CA LYS A 875 -39.49 97.21 -17.89
C LYS A 875 -38.81 96.30 -18.91
N ASP A 876 -38.40 96.88 -20.03
CA ASP A 876 -37.48 96.26 -20.96
C ASP A 876 -36.09 96.09 -20.33
N GLU A 877 -35.48 94.92 -20.52
CA GLU A 877 -34.03 94.80 -20.59
C GLU A 877 -33.66 93.70 -21.61
N PHE A 878 -33.02 94.10 -22.71
CA PHE A 878 -32.53 93.17 -23.73
C PHE A 878 -31.56 92.16 -23.10
N ARG A 879 -31.72 90.87 -23.39
CA ARG A 879 -30.68 89.86 -23.12
C ARG A 879 -30.43 88.94 -24.32
N PRO A 880 -29.19 88.44 -24.51
CA PRO A 880 -28.83 87.69 -25.70
C PRO A 880 -29.31 86.24 -25.64
N LEU A 881 -29.27 85.59 -26.81
CA LEU A 881 -29.27 84.13 -26.94
C LEU A 881 -28.23 83.51 -25.98
N ARG A 882 -28.62 82.44 -25.28
CA ARG A 882 -27.71 81.65 -24.43
C ARG A 882 -27.97 80.16 -24.61
N GLU A 883 -26.94 79.37 -24.37
CA GLU A 883 -26.89 77.96 -24.76
C GLU A 883 -27.88 77.05 -24.03
N ASP A 884 -28.20 75.92 -24.67
CA ASP A 884 -28.96 74.82 -24.10
C ASP A 884 -28.41 74.40 -22.73
N SER A 885 -29.29 74.22 -21.76
CA SER A 885 -28.93 73.74 -20.42
C SER A 885 -29.60 72.38 -20.16
N GLU A 886 -28.78 71.34 -20.01
CA GLU A 886 -29.24 69.98 -19.74
C GLU A 886 -30.03 69.90 -18.42
N ALA A 887 -31.17 69.21 -18.44
CA ALA A 887 -32.02 69.05 -17.27
C ALA A 887 -31.47 67.98 -16.31
N SER A 888 -31.15 68.39 -15.08
CA SER A 888 -30.84 67.46 -13.98
C SER A 888 -32.11 66.89 -13.36
N PHE A 889 -32.15 65.58 -13.11
CA PHE A 889 -33.20 64.93 -12.30
C PHE A 889 -32.58 63.98 -11.27
N SER A 890 -33.17 63.95 -10.07
CA SER A 890 -32.59 63.35 -8.87
C SER A 890 -33.24 62.03 -8.45
N ALA A 891 -32.39 61.01 -8.26
CA ALA A 891 -32.48 59.80 -7.44
C ALA A 891 -33.76 59.45 -6.63
N THR A 892 -34.12 58.15 -6.65
CA THR A 892 -34.90 57.50 -5.57
C THR A 892 -34.46 56.05 -5.28
N SER A 893 -34.57 55.66 -4.00
CA SER A 893 -34.70 54.29 -3.44
C SER A 893 -33.59 53.23 -3.62
N MET A 894 -33.03 52.82 -2.47
CA MET A 894 -32.47 51.48 -2.20
C MET A 894 -33.59 50.43 -2.06
N PRO A 895 -33.28 49.13 -2.20
CA PRO A 895 -33.57 48.20 -1.08
C PRO A 895 -32.34 47.45 -0.55
N SER A 896 -32.54 46.70 0.53
CA SER A 896 -31.52 46.01 1.33
C SER A 896 -31.02 44.66 0.77
N SER A 897 -29.90 44.19 1.33
CA SER A 897 -29.27 42.88 1.12
C SER A 897 -30.22 41.67 1.21
N PRO A 898 -29.80 40.51 0.66
CA PRO A 898 -29.20 39.52 1.57
C PRO A 898 -27.88 38.91 1.06
N GLU A 899 -27.05 38.46 2.00
CA GLU A 899 -25.86 37.66 1.69
C GLU A 899 -26.26 36.30 1.09
N LYS A 900 -25.59 35.89 0.00
CA LYS A 900 -25.50 34.48 -0.41
C LYS A 900 -24.21 34.21 -1.15
N SER A 901 -23.38 33.35 -0.58
CA SER A 901 -22.09 32.93 -1.13
C SER A 901 -22.29 32.07 -2.38
N LEU A 902 -21.70 32.47 -3.51
CA LEU A 902 -21.51 31.57 -4.65
C LEU A 902 -20.27 31.95 -5.47
N SER A 903 -19.57 30.92 -5.94
CA SER A 903 -18.25 31.01 -6.56
C SER A 903 -18.29 31.27 -8.07
N LYS A 904 -17.52 32.25 -8.54
CA LYS A 904 -16.85 32.29 -9.86
C LYS A 904 -15.47 32.89 -9.62
N SER A 905 -14.36 32.19 -9.90
CA SER A 905 -13.88 31.78 -11.23
C SER A 905 -13.64 32.98 -12.15
N ALA A 906 -12.40 33.45 -12.18
CA ALA A 906 -11.92 34.49 -13.06
C ALA A 906 -10.64 34.00 -13.75
N PHE A 907 -10.72 33.72 -15.05
CA PHE A 907 -9.55 33.41 -15.86
C PHE A 907 -8.62 34.63 -15.91
N ARG A 908 -7.33 34.43 -15.62
CA ARG A 908 -6.31 35.47 -15.77
C ARG A 908 -5.28 35.03 -16.79
N THR A 909 -5.36 35.60 -17.99
CA THR A 909 -4.38 35.41 -19.05
C THR A 909 -3.01 35.91 -18.60
N VAL A 910 -1.95 35.16 -18.94
CA VAL A 910 -0.56 35.51 -18.60
C VAL A 910 0.28 35.47 -19.87
N ASN A 911 0.59 36.63 -20.42
CA ASN A 911 1.59 36.77 -21.47
C ASN A 911 2.98 36.38 -20.93
N LYS A 912 3.74 35.61 -21.70
CA LYS A 912 5.17 35.37 -21.47
C LYS A 912 5.94 35.45 -22.79
N SER A 913 6.77 36.48 -22.92
CA SER A 913 7.74 36.60 -24.00
C SER A 913 8.89 35.60 -23.82
N PRO A 914 9.39 34.93 -24.87
CA PRO A 914 10.54 34.05 -24.77
C PRO A 914 11.85 34.85 -24.71
N ARG A 915 12.78 34.45 -23.84
CA ARG A 915 14.20 34.82 -23.96
C ARG A 915 14.96 33.67 -24.61
N LEU A 916 15.64 33.97 -25.73
CA LEU A 916 16.60 33.06 -26.35
C LEU A 916 17.86 32.97 -25.50
N LEU A 917 18.37 31.75 -25.32
CA LEU A 917 19.74 31.47 -24.87
C LEU A 917 20.33 30.41 -25.79
N THR A 918 21.51 30.69 -26.35
CA THR A 918 22.17 29.84 -27.34
C THR A 918 23.07 28.79 -26.69
N PRO A 919 23.08 27.54 -27.18
CA PRO A 919 24.09 26.56 -26.76
C PRO A 919 25.46 26.92 -27.37
N LYS A 920 26.53 26.83 -26.58
CA LYS A 920 27.90 26.87 -27.12
C LYS A 920 28.27 25.51 -27.70
N THR A 921 28.77 25.49 -28.93
CA THR A 921 29.38 24.30 -29.54
C THR A 921 30.78 24.07 -28.96
N ALA A 922 31.03 22.85 -28.50
CA ALA A 922 32.37 22.37 -28.13
C ALA A 922 32.73 21.21 -29.07
N ALA A 923 33.83 21.33 -29.80
CA ALA A 923 34.22 20.35 -30.81
C ALA A 923 35.21 19.32 -30.23
N HIS A 924 34.83 18.05 -30.21
CA HIS A 924 35.77 16.93 -30.13
C HIS A 924 35.82 16.19 -31.47
N LYS A 925 37.03 15.89 -31.94
CA LYS A 925 37.30 15.38 -33.29
C LYS A 925 38.15 14.11 -33.21
N SER A 926 37.78 13.09 -33.97
CA SER A 926 38.46 11.78 -34.08
C SER A 926 38.43 10.94 -32.78
N ARG A 927 38.54 9.59 -32.82
CA ARG A 927 39.17 8.75 -33.85
C ARG A 927 38.44 7.42 -34.01
N ALA A 928 38.15 7.01 -35.25
CA ALA A 928 37.60 5.70 -35.55
C ALA A 928 38.70 4.61 -35.50
N ARG A 929 38.30 3.39 -35.09
CA ARG A 929 38.93 2.14 -35.51
C ARG A 929 37.83 1.18 -35.97
N LEU A 930 37.75 0.98 -37.28
CA LEU A 930 37.18 -0.22 -37.85
C LEU A 930 38.17 -1.37 -37.63
N GLN A 931 37.68 -2.54 -37.22
CA GLN A 931 38.38 -3.79 -37.47
C GLN A 931 37.34 -4.88 -37.74
N VAL A 932 37.40 -5.48 -38.93
CA VAL A 932 36.43 -6.45 -39.44
C VAL A 932 37.13 -7.79 -39.61
N SER A 933 36.75 -8.77 -38.77
CA SER A 933 36.88 -10.22 -38.98
C SER A 933 36.58 -10.95 -37.66
N SER A 934 36.20 -12.23 -37.62
CA SER A 934 35.40 -13.06 -38.54
C SER A 934 35.14 -14.39 -37.81
N ALA A 935 33.95 -14.95 -37.96
CA ALA A 935 33.55 -16.33 -37.65
C ALA A 935 34.42 -17.19 -36.70
N ARG A 936 33.92 -17.43 -35.49
CA ARG A 936 33.44 -18.77 -35.10
C ARG A 936 32.33 -18.71 -34.07
#